data_AF-A0A1F9ZBC0-F1
#
_entry.id   AF-A0A1F9ZBC0-F1
#
_cell.length_a   1.000
_cell.length_b   1.000
_cell.length_c   1.000
_cell.angle_alpha   90.00
_cell.angle_beta   90.00
_cell.angle_gamma   90.00
#
_symmetry.space_group_name_H-M   'P 1'
#
loop_
_entity.id
_entity.type
_entity.pdbx_description
1 polymer ?
#
loop_
_entity_poly.entity_id
_entity_poly.type
_entity_poly.pdbx_seq_one_letter_code
_entity_poly.pdbx_strand_id
1 'polypeptide(L)'
;MVLWLWNEQGAHRIEDPRFLPTFFLHAPPSELTAIQRRIEILDGVREIREVARRIALEDDEPRPVLEIVPRHYRDLRTLARILDSNGGYVDHRLFNVDLRFSQRYMMEHGIFPMGLVRYTNGRWAPEEEHFALDYTLPPLRESLLDLHVANPMGIPRMTDRLLGARVDNDEIDGDEESILRGIGELVRSRDPDVLLTDGGDAFTVPYLARKAAELRVDLQLGRDRDRFAERKGKSYFTYGKIVYKPGQYILRGRLHLDRGHFAMRESDFAGLAELSRLSTLTPQEQARLTPGTAITAMQVNQAYRDGCLTLWKKNRPEDFKTAEALLQGDRGGFIFEPEVGLHEGLYELDFFALYPNIMVKHNVSPEALDCTCCRADGLSVPELTYHLCTRRIGLIPRVLRPVIERRRYYKRMKREPGPLQEVYLGRDTILKWLLVTCLDGHTRVPYRLNGEFRVDEIQKVVDPHLSGTGSGPAPEGFRALGLDPTLRPVDVPVQRLFRFEAPEAMVGVRFSNNDEILFTEDHPCYVIRGRRFELKQASQLEAGDCVPLLRDPRVNGESPGLFTARVERIRKTRPQSDFVYCFKVDGTWPGFAIEGGIWTHNCFRIHRVLQRALRPHRVPRGDQRVRAGHPRPHDGNRGVPRPRGRPWHRGLRVASTQARRGSHRQSA
;
A
#
# COMPACT_ATOMS: atom_id res chain seq x y z
N MET A 1 8.70 11.82 -26.30
CA MET A 1 9.32 11.16 -25.14
C MET A 1 10.74 11.68 -24.97
N VAL A 2 11.29 11.63 -23.75
CA VAL A 2 12.73 11.78 -23.49
C VAL A 2 13.16 10.55 -22.67
N LEU A 3 14.22 9.88 -23.10
CA LEU A 3 14.85 8.77 -22.40
C LEU A 3 16.32 9.11 -22.13
N TRP A 4 16.89 8.41 -21.16
CA TRP A 4 18.31 8.46 -20.85
C TRP A 4 18.84 7.03 -20.92
N LEU A 5 19.79 6.80 -21.82
CA LEU A 5 20.46 5.51 -22.00
C LEU A 5 21.84 5.60 -21.35
N TRP A 6 22.18 4.64 -20.50
CA TRP A 6 23.51 4.59 -19.88
C TRP A 6 24.44 3.69 -20.70
N ASN A 7 25.68 4.11 -20.88
CA ASN A 7 26.79 3.28 -21.34
C ASN A 7 28.07 3.64 -20.56
N GLU A 8 29.21 3.05 -20.92
CA GLU A 8 30.50 3.27 -20.26
C GLU A 8 30.98 4.74 -20.28
N GLN A 9 30.46 5.57 -21.19
CA GLN A 9 30.73 7.02 -21.26
C GLN A 9 29.68 7.87 -20.50
N GLY A 10 28.76 7.24 -19.76
CA GLY A 10 27.73 7.90 -18.95
C GLY A 10 26.34 7.87 -19.59
N ALA A 11 25.49 8.85 -19.25
CA ALA A 11 24.09 8.87 -19.66
C ALA A 11 23.81 9.79 -20.87
N HIS A 12 23.36 9.17 -21.96
CA HIS A 12 23.04 9.81 -23.23
C HIS A 12 21.54 10.10 -23.34
N ARG A 13 21.22 11.30 -23.83
CA ARG A 13 19.85 11.85 -23.87
C ARG A 13 19.20 11.61 -25.23
N ILE A 14 18.15 10.81 -25.26
CA ILE A 14 17.39 10.49 -26.49
C ILE A 14 16.02 11.18 -26.44
N GLU A 15 15.69 11.97 -27.47
CA GLU A 15 14.32 12.47 -27.69
C GLU A 15 13.63 11.70 -28.81
N ASP A 16 12.34 11.43 -28.62
CA ASP A 16 11.44 11.02 -29.71
C ASP A 16 10.17 11.89 -29.69
N PRO A 17 10.06 12.93 -30.54
CA PRO A 17 8.89 13.79 -30.57
C PRO A 17 7.66 13.14 -31.23
N ARG A 18 7.79 11.95 -31.83
CA ARG A 18 6.76 11.34 -32.70
C ARG A 18 5.72 10.52 -31.94
N PHE A 19 6.04 10.06 -30.73
CA PHE A 19 5.20 9.16 -29.94
C PHE A 19 3.91 9.83 -29.43
N LEU A 20 2.75 9.27 -29.80
CA LEU A 20 1.42 9.79 -29.48
C LEU A 20 0.61 8.78 -28.64
N PRO A 21 0.37 9.04 -27.34
CA PRO A 21 -0.28 8.06 -26.45
C PRO A 21 -1.81 8.05 -26.64
N THR A 22 -2.34 6.94 -27.15
CA THR A 22 -3.78 6.77 -27.39
C THR A 22 -4.54 6.21 -26.18
N PHE A 23 -5.86 6.37 -26.19
CA PHE A 23 -6.78 5.68 -25.28
C PHE A 23 -8.03 5.25 -26.06
N PHE A 24 -8.82 4.34 -25.51
CA PHE A 24 -9.88 3.66 -26.28
C PHE A 24 -11.25 3.78 -25.62
N LEU A 25 -12.30 3.85 -26.45
CA LEU A 25 -13.70 3.84 -26.04
C LEU A 25 -14.43 2.66 -26.71
N HIS A 26 -15.18 1.89 -25.92
CA HIS A 26 -16.18 0.93 -26.41
C HIS A 26 -17.58 1.38 -25.98
N ALA A 27 -18.53 1.25 -26.89
CA ALA A 27 -19.95 1.48 -26.75
C ALA A 27 -20.70 0.56 -27.76
N PRO A 28 -22.03 0.48 -27.76
CA PRO A 28 -22.77 -0.33 -28.74
C PRO A 28 -22.39 0.05 -30.19
N PRO A 29 -22.19 -0.92 -31.12
CA PRO A 29 -21.74 -0.62 -32.49
C PRO A 29 -22.62 0.38 -33.25
N SER A 30 -23.93 0.37 -32.99
CA SER A 30 -24.92 1.33 -33.52
C SER A 30 -24.65 2.78 -33.14
N GLU A 31 -23.90 3.04 -32.06
CA GLU A 31 -23.62 4.37 -31.53
C GLU A 31 -22.22 4.87 -31.90
N LEU A 32 -21.27 3.99 -32.22
CA LEU A 32 -19.86 4.34 -32.44
C LEU A 32 -19.69 5.46 -33.49
N THR A 33 -20.40 5.41 -34.62
CA THR A 33 -20.36 6.46 -35.65
C THR A 33 -20.90 7.81 -35.17
N ALA A 34 -21.93 7.81 -34.31
CA ALA A 34 -22.52 9.02 -33.74
C ALA A 34 -21.64 9.61 -32.62
N ILE A 35 -21.01 8.72 -31.83
CA ILE A 35 -20.02 9.07 -30.81
C ILE A 35 -18.77 9.67 -31.48
N GLN A 36 -18.21 9.02 -32.50
CA GLN A 36 -17.03 9.50 -33.25
C GLN A 36 -17.22 10.95 -33.72
N ARG A 37 -18.30 11.26 -34.44
CA ARG A 37 -18.60 12.62 -34.92
C ARG A 37 -18.69 13.66 -33.80
N ARG A 38 -19.11 13.27 -32.59
CA ARG A 38 -19.15 14.13 -31.39
C ARG A 38 -17.79 14.31 -30.71
N ILE A 39 -16.83 13.43 -30.98
CA ILE A 39 -15.47 13.48 -30.43
C ILE A 39 -14.51 14.21 -31.39
N GLU A 40 -14.72 14.08 -32.71
CA GLU A 40 -13.92 14.76 -33.75
C GLU A 40 -13.93 16.29 -33.61
N ILE A 41 -15.02 16.86 -33.10
CA ILE A 41 -15.19 18.30 -32.86
C ILE A 41 -14.57 18.80 -31.54
N LEU A 42 -13.91 17.94 -30.75
CA LEU A 42 -13.29 18.36 -29.48
C LEU A 42 -11.85 18.84 -29.70
N ASP A 43 -11.55 20.10 -29.33
CA ASP A 43 -10.23 20.73 -29.53
C ASP A 43 -9.03 19.93 -29.03
N GLY A 44 -9.19 19.12 -27.97
CA GLY A 44 -8.15 18.27 -27.42
C GLY A 44 -7.80 17.04 -28.27
N VAL A 45 -8.61 16.70 -29.28
CA VAL A 45 -8.47 15.51 -30.12
C VAL A 45 -7.69 15.85 -31.39
N ARG A 46 -6.76 14.97 -31.77
CA ARG A 46 -5.96 15.04 -32.99
C ARG A 46 -6.56 14.20 -34.10
N GLU A 47 -6.98 12.99 -33.76
CA GLU A 47 -7.36 11.93 -34.70
C GLU A 47 -8.20 10.88 -33.94
N ILE A 48 -9.10 10.21 -34.64
CA ILE A 48 -9.87 9.06 -34.16
C ILE A 48 -9.81 7.97 -35.22
N ARG A 49 -9.76 6.70 -34.79
CA ARG A 49 -9.83 5.54 -35.68
C ARG A 49 -10.77 4.50 -35.08
N GLU A 50 -11.65 3.91 -35.87
CA GLU A 50 -12.30 2.67 -35.47
C GLU A 50 -11.31 1.52 -35.66
N VAL A 51 -11.09 0.71 -34.62
CA VAL A 51 -10.16 -0.43 -34.63
C VAL A 51 -10.74 -1.61 -33.87
N ALA A 52 -10.38 -2.83 -34.25
CA ALA A 52 -10.73 -4.03 -33.49
C ALA A 52 -9.70 -4.29 -32.37
N ARG A 53 -10.15 -4.47 -31.12
CA ARG A 53 -9.32 -4.85 -29.96
C ARG A 53 -10.09 -5.75 -28.97
N ARG A 54 -9.40 -6.61 -28.23
CA ARG A 54 -10.00 -7.40 -27.14
C ARG A 54 -10.25 -6.47 -25.94
N ILE A 55 -11.43 -6.53 -25.32
CA ILE A 55 -11.82 -5.61 -24.23
C ILE A 55 -12.03 -6.32 -22.88
N ALA A 56 -12.14 -7.65 -22.89
CA ALA A 56 -12.12 -8.52 -21.73
C ALA A 56 -11.02 -9.59 -21.91
N LEU A 57 -10.52 -10.16 -20.82
CA LEU A 57 -9.47 -11.19 -20.87
C LEU A 57 -10.03 -12.52 -21.41
N GLU A 58 -11.32 -12.76 -21.17
CA GLU A 58 -12.09 -13.90 -21.65
C GLU A 58 -12.52 -13.80 -23.13
N ASP A 59 -12.46 -12.61 -23.77
CA ASP A 59 -12.76 -12.42 -25.21
C ASP A 59 -11.83 -13.29 -26.08
N ASP A 60 -12.36 -14.15 -26.95
CA ASP A 60 -11.57 -14.79 -28.01
C ASP A 60 -11.34 -13.80 -29.17
N GLU A 61 -12.43 -13.22 -29.69
CA GLU A 61 -12.41 -12.28 -30.82
C GLU A 61 -12.33 -10.80 -30.38
N PRO A 62 -11.66 -9.93 -31.16
CA PRO A 62 -11.61 -8.50 -30.89
C PRO A 62 -12.93 -7.80 -31.24
N ARG A 63 -13.28 -6.76 -30.49
CA ARG A 63 -14.50 -5.95 -30.66
C ARG A 63 -14.17 -4.56 -31.26
N PRO A 64 -15.10 -3.89 -31.96
CA PRO A 64 -14.89 -2.53 -32.43
C PRO A 64 -14.80 -1.54 -31.25
N VAL A 65 -13.78 -0.69 -31.31
CA VAL A 65 -13.53 0.41 -30.36
C VAL A 65 -13.02 1.64 -31.12
N LEU A 66 -13.29 2.83 -30.58
CA LEU A 66 -12.66 4.06 -31.06
C LEU A 66 -11.30 4.23 -30.38
N GLU A 67 -10.21 4.14 -31.13
CA GLU A 67 -8.91 4.67 -30.73
C GLU A 67 -8.93 6.19 -30.85
N ILE A 68 -8.63 6.89 -29.75
CA ILE A 68 -8.64 8.34 -29.65
C ILE A 68 -7.22 8.84 -29.42
N VAL A 69 -6.73 9.69 -30.32
CA VAL A 69 -5.41 10.31 -30.27
C VAL A 69 -5.55 11.75 -29.73
N PRO A 70 -5.05 12.08 -28.52
CA PRO A 70 -5.03 13.45 -28.02
C PRO A 70 -4.00 14.32 -28.77
N ARG A 71 -4.24 15.64 -28.86
CA ARG A 71 -3.22 16.60 -29.35
C ARG A 71 -2.02 16.67 -28.42
N HIS A 72 -2.25 16.62 -27.10
CA HIS A 72 -1.19 16.47 -26.11
C HIS A 72 -1.58 15.44 -25.04
N TYR A 73 -0.58 14.73 -24.49
CA TYR A 73 -0.79 13.78 -23.39
C TYR A 73 -1.47 14.41 -22.14
N ARG A 74 -1.34 15.73 -21.93
CA ARG A 74 -2.02 16.45 -20.84
C ARG A 74 -3.55 16.43 -20.98
N ASP A 75 -4.04 16.36 -22.21
CA ASP A 75 -5.47 16.48 -22.55
C ASP A 75 -6.21 15.16 -22.35
N LEU A 76 -5.49 14.02 -22.47
CA LEU A 76 -6.00 12.65 -22.39
C LEU A 76 -6.96 12.42 -21.21
N ARG A 77 -6.55 12.80 -19.99
CA ARG A 77 -7.38 12.60 -18.78
C ARG A 77 -8.59 13.56 -18.70
N THR A 78 -8.55 14.69 -19.40
CA THR A 78 -9.69 15.61 -19.50
C THR A 78 -10.69 15.08 -20.53
N LEU A 79 -10.21 14.69 -21.71
CA LEU A 79 -11.03 14.02 -22.73
C LEU A 79 -11.72 12.78 -22.17
N ALA A 80 -10.97 11.87 -21.54
CA ALA A 80 -11.53 10.67 -20.94
C ALA A 80 -12.68 10.97 -19.96
N ARG A 81 -12.58 12.01 -19.12
CA ARG A 81 -13.68 12.42 -18.21
C ARG A 81 -14.91 12.97 -18.94
N ILE A 82 -14.71 13.71 -20.03
CA ILE A 82 -15.81 14.22 -20.86
C ILE A 82 -16.56 13.04 -21.49
N LEU A 83 -15.83 12.06 -22.03
CA LEU A 83 -16.45 10.88 -22.65
C LEU A 83 -17.13 9.97 -21.63
N ASP A 84 -16.49 9.75 -20.48
CA ASP A 84 -17.05 9.05 -19.31
C ASP A 84 -18.39 9.64 -18.87
N SER A 85 -18.46 10.97 -18.70
CA SER A 85 -19.71 11.67 -18.37
C SER A 85 -20.74 11.69 -19.51
N ASN A 86 -20.31 11.67 -20.78
CA ASN A 86 -21.20 11.67 -21.94
C ASN A 86 -21.97 10.35 -22.13
N GLY A 87 -21.50 9.25 -21.52
CA GLY A 87 -22.13 7.93 -21.51
C GLY A 87 -22.53 7.49 -20.11
N GLY A 88 -23.09 8.42 -19.32
CA GLY A 88 -23.67 8.13 -18.00
C GLY A 88 -22.73 7.57 -16.94
N TYR A 89 -21.40 7.59 -17.16
CA TYR A 89 -20.38 6.85 -16.40
C TYR A 89 -20.50 5.31 -16.48
N VAL A 90 -21.30 4.77 -17.40
CA VAL A 90 -21.64 3.33 -17.52
C VAL A 90 -21.51 2.82 -18.96
N ASP A 91 -22.07 3.54 -19.93
CA ASP A 91 -22.27 3.08 -21.31
C ASP A 91 -20.97 3.17 -22.12
N HIS A 92 -20.21 4.25 -21.90
CA HIS A 92 -18.89 4.45 -22.51
C HIS A 92 -17.80 3.76 -21.68
N ARG A 93 -17.44 2.53 -22.05
CA ARG A 93 -16.32 1.81 -21.42
C ARG A 93 -15.00 2.35 -21.94
N LEU A 94 -14.17 2.89 -21.05
CA LEU A 94 -12.90 3.54 -21.38
C LEU A 94 -11.70 2.70 -20.95
N PHE A 95 -10.72 2.59 -21.84
CA PHE A 95 -9.55 1.74 -21.65
C PHE A 95 -8.24 2.47 -21.96
N ASN A 96 -7.15 1.98 -21.36
CA ASN A 96 -5.80 2.52 -21.45
C ASN A 96 -5.74 4.03 -21.15
N VAL A 97 -6.51 4.51 -20.17
CA VAL A 97 -6.57 5.94 -19.81
C VAL A 97 -5.45 6.34 -18.85
N ASP A 98 -5.17 5.56 -17.81
CA ASP A 98 -4.26 5.91 -16.73
C ASP A 98 -2.91 5.18 -16.75
N LEU A 99 -2.64 4.40 -17.81
CA LEU A 99 -1.31 3.82 -18.06
C LEU A 99 -0.26 4.92 -18.18
N ARG A 100 0.92 4.69 -17.59
CA ARG A 100 2.00 5.68 -17.50
C ARG A 100 2.65 5.92 -18.86
N PHE A 101 3.05 7.17 -19.12
CA PHE A 101 3.70 7.55 -20.37
C PHE A 101 5.02 6.78 -20.61
N SER A 102 5.82 6.56 -19.56
CA SER A 102 7.01 5.70 -19.54
C SER A 102 6.68 4.27 -19.97
N GLN A 103 5.76 3.64 -19.25
CA GLN A 103 5.31 2.26 -19.47
C GLN A 103 4.75 2.05 -20.89
N ARG A 104 3.92 2.96 -21.41
CA ARG A 104 3.38 2.88 -22.77
C ARG A 104 4.49 2.85 -23.84
N TYR A 105 5.43 3.80 -23.77
CA TYR A 105 6.54 3.90 -24.71
C TYR A 105 7.41 2.64 -24.68
N MET A 106 7.67 2.12 -23.48
CA MET A 106 8.44 0.90 -23.28
C MET A 106 7.74 -0.33 -23.87
N MET A 107 6.44 -0.50 -23.61
CA MET A 107 5.63 -1.59 -24.18
C MET A 107 5.52 -1.51 -25.72
N GLU A 108 5.31 -0.32 -26.28
CA GLU A 108 5.14 -0.12 -27.73
C GLU A 108 6.42 -0.37 -28.53
N HIS A 109 7.59 -0.09 -27.95
CA HIS A 109 8.89 -0.32 -28.57
C HIS A 109 9.60 -1.61 -28.13
N GLY A 110 8.97 -2.43 -27.29
CA GLY A 110 9.54 -3.70 -26.82
C GLY A 110 10.76 -3.56 -25.91
N ILE A 111 10.95 -2.40 -25.29
CA ILE A 111 12.09 -2.08 -24.40
C ILE A 111 11.65 -2.03 -22.93
N PHE A 112 12.58 -2.14 -21.99
CA PHE A 112 12.28 -2.18 -20.56
C PHE A 112 13.37 -1.50 -19.72
N PRO A 113 13.06 -1.02 -18.49
CA PRO A 113 14.04 -0.39 -17.62
C PRO A 113 15.15 -1.37 -17.21
N MET A 114 16.39 -0.89 -17.12
CA MET A 114 17.56 -1.70 -16.73
C MET A 114 17.84 -2.91 -17.66
N GLY A 115 17.38 -2.86 -18.92
CA GLY A 115 17.71 -3.82 -19.97
C GLY A 115 18.73 -3.28 -20.98
N LEU A 116 19.54 -4.15 -21.57
CA LEU A 116 20.46 -3.77 -22.65
C LEU A 116 19.68 -3.50 -23.95
N VAL A 117 19.95 -2.36 -24.59
CA VAL A 117 19.20 -1.89 -25.75
C VAL A 117 20.10 -1.12 -26.71
N ARG A 118 19.92 -1.35 -28.00
CA ARG A 118 20.51 -0.58 -29.09
C ARG A 118 19.50 0.44 -29.61
N TYR A 119 19.96 1.67 -29.81
CA TYR A 119 19.20 2.72 -30.48
C TYR A 119 19.96 3.15 -31.73
N THR A 120 19.31 3.11 -32.89
CA THR A 120 19.95 3.44 -34.17
C THR A 120 18.91 3.98 -35.14
N ASN A 121 19.21 5.12 -35.80
CA ASN A 121 18.35 5.75 -36.81
C ASN A 121 16.87 5.90 -36.39
N GLY A 122 16.63 6.26 -35.13
CA GLY A 122 15.29 6.46 -34.58
C GLY A 122 14.48 5.17 -34.32
N ARG A 123 15.15 4.01 -34.26
CA ARG A 123 14.58 2.70 -33.95
C ARG A 123 15.23 2.10 -32.70
N TRP A 124 14.46 1.29 -31.97
CA TRP A 124 14.89 0.51 -30.82
C TRP A 124 15.09 -0.96 -31.20
N ALA A 125 16.10 -1.59 -30.62
CA ALA A 125 16.27 -3.04 -30.61
C ALA A 125 16.70 -3.49 -29.20
N PRO A 126 15.93 -4.35 -28.50
CA PRO A 126 16.40 -4.96 -27.27
C PRO A 126 17.51 -5.96 -27.59
N GLU A 127 18.64 -5.86 -26.90
CA GLU A 127 19.79 -6.77 -27.05
C GLU A 127 19.79 -7.88 -25.98
N GLU A 128 18.73 -7.94 -25.18
CA GLU A 128 18.62 -8.80 -24.00
C GLU A 128 17.15 -9.18 -23.76
N GLU A 129 16.92 -10.40 -23.28
CA GLU A 129 15.58 -10.85 -22.96
C GLU A 129 15.00 -10.15 -21.72
N HIS A 130 13.76 -9.67 -21.83
CA HIS A 130 13.03 -9.03 -20.73
C HIS A 130 12.95 -9.92 -19.48
N PHE A 131 12.91 -11.23 -19.68
CA PHE A 131 12.87 -12.25 -18.62
C PHE A 131 14.17 -13.06 -18.50
N ALA A 132 15.32 -12.53 -18.96
CA ALA A 132 16.63 -13.09 -18.62
C ALA A 132 16.79 -13.24 -17.09
N LEU A 133 17.24 -14.41 -16.62
CA LEU A 133 17.45 -14.66 -15.19
C LEU A 133 18.70 -13.92 -14.69
N ASP A 134 19.77 -14.06 -15.45
CA ASP A 134 21.07 -13.45 -15.25
C ASP A 134 21.21 -12.27 -16.22
N TYR A 135 21.68 -11.15 -15.67
CA TYR A 135 21.94 -9.91 -16.39
C TYR A 135 22.85 -9.05 -15.53
N THR A 136 23.78 -8.35 -16.17
CA THR A 136 24.72 -7.45 -15.51
C THR A 136 24.02 -6.13 -15.18
N LEU A 137 24.17 -5.65 -13.95
CA LEU A 137 23.76 -4.27 -13.62
C LEU A 137 24.82 -3.31 -14.19
N PRO A 138 24.43 -2.21 -14.86
CA PRO A 138 25.38 -1.19 -15.26
C PRO A 138 26.09 -0.62 -14.01
N PRO A 139 27.42 -0.41 -14.03
CA PRO A 139 28.15 0.23 -12.93
C PRO A 139 27.82 1.73 -12.87
N LEU A 140 26.63 2.04 -12.33
CA LEU A 140 26.16 3.40 -12.13
C LEU A 140 27.02 4.10 -11.06
N ARG A 141 27.38 5.35 -11.32
CA ARG A 141 28.03 6.20 -10.31
C ARG A 141 26.99 6.67 -9.30
N GLU A 142 27.18 6.36 -8.03
CA GLU A 142 26.28 6.80 -6.96
C GLU A 142 26.92 7.95 -6.15
N SER A 143 26.10 8.92 -5.73
CA SER A 143 26.47 9.91 -4.73
C SER A 143 25.36 10.07 -3.69
N LEU A 144 25.72 10.18 -2.42
CA LEU A 144 24.84 10.52 -1.31
C LEU A 144 24.81 12.04 -1.08
N LEU A 145 23.61 12.62 -1.00
CA LEU A 145 23.37 14.00 -0.59
C LEU A 145 22.72 14.05 0.80
N ASP A 146 23.48 14.52 1.79
CA ASP A 146 23.05 14.80 3.17
C ASP A 146 22.91 16.31 3.39
N LEU A 147 21.99 16.74 4.27
CA LEU A 147 21.78 18.15 4.62
C LEU A 147 21.91 18.41 6.13
N HIS A 148 22.61 19.49 6.48
CA HIS A 148 22.74 19.97 7.85
C HIS A 148 21.81 21.18 8.03
N VAL A 149 20.65 20.94 8.64
CA VAL A 149 19.59 21.95 8.85
C VAL A 149 19.47 22.26 10.35
N ALA A 150 19.37 23.54 10.70
CA ALA A 150 19.16 24.01 12.06
C ALA A 150 17.80 23.54 12.60
N ASN A 151 17.78 22.40 13.30
CA ASN A 151 16.57 21.75 13.79
C ASN A 151 16.38 21.94 15.32
N PRO A 152 16.17 23.17 15.84
CA PRO A 152 16.14 23.44 17.29
C PRO A 152 15.00 22.72 18.04
N MET A 153 13.98 22.23 17.31
CA MET A 153 12.90 21.41 17.85
C MET A 153 13.19 19.90 17.77
N GLY A 154 14.40 19.47 17.37
CA GLY A 154 14.80 18.08 17.19
C GLY A 154 14.34 17.42 15.87
N ILE A 155 13.42 18.05 15.12
CA ILE A 155 12.97 17.59 13.80
C ILE A 155 13.12 18.75 12.80
N PRO A 156 13.81 18.55 11.65
CA PRO A 156 13.92 19.57 10.61
C PRO A 156 12.55 19.98 10.04
N ARG A 157 12.32 21.29 9.89
CA ARG A 157 11.12 21.86 9.29
C ARG A 157 11.48 22.60 8.01
N MET A 158 10.54 22.72 7.09
CA MET A 158 10.75 23.43 5.82
C MET A 158 11.20 24.88 5.98
N THR A 159 10.85 25.53 7.10
CA THR A 159 11.22 26.91 7.44
C THR A 159 12.60 27.09 8.05
N ASP A 160 13.25 26.00 8.48
CA ASP A 160 14.50 26.07 9.23
C ASP A 160 15.69 26.47 8.34
N ARG A 161 16.76 26.98 8.94
CA ARG A 161 17.95 27.46 8.21
C ARG A 161 18.86 26.30 7.80
N LEU A 162 19.33 26.32 6.56
CA LEU A 162 20.40 25.48 6.06
C LEU A 162 21.72 25.98 6.65
N LEU A 163 22.44 25.09 7.33
CA LEU A 163 23.74 25.38 7.97
C LEU A 163 24.90 24.92 7.10
N GLY A 164 24.72 23.78 6.43
CA GLY A 164 25.66 23.19 5.49
C GLY A 164 25.02 22.00 4.76
N ALA A 165 25.75 21.39 3.85
CA ALA A 165 25.39 20.13 3.19
C ALA A 165 26.64 19.29 2.96
N ARG A 166 26.46 18.00 2.69
CA ARG A 166 27.55 17.11 2.28
C ARG A 166 27.14 16.30 1.07
N VAL A 167 28.05 16.18 0.11
CA VAL A 167 27.90 15.19 -0.97
C VAL A 167 29.07 14.22 -0.86
N ASP A 168 28.78 12.94 -0.67
CA ASP A 168 29.76 11.89 -0.32
C ASP A 168 30.70 12.33 0.83
N ASN A 169 31.96 12.69 0.52
CA ASN A 169 32.97 13.11 1.48
C ASN A 169 33.25 14.63 1.52
N ASP A 170 32.71 15.41 0.58
CA ASP A 170 32.96 16.86 0.52
C ASP A 170 31.83 17.62 1.24
N GLU A 171 32.20 18.41 2.24
CA GLU A 171 31.29 19.26 3.01
C GLU A 171 31.21 20.66 2.40
N ILE A 172 30.03 21.28 2.50
CA ILE A 172 29.65 22.55 1.85
C ILE A 172 29.05 23.46 2.91
N ASP A 173 29.81 24.46 3.33
CA ASP A 173 29.42 25.46 4.33
C ASP A 173 29.28 26.87 3.71
N GLY A 174 28.59 27.77 4.42
CA GLY A 174 28.51 29.19 4.06
C GLY A 174 27.20 29.86 4.50
N ASP A 175 26.71 30.79 3.68
CA ASP A 175 25.32 31.21 3.71
C ASP A 175 24.43 30.28 2.88
N GLU A 176 23.11 30.42 3.05
CA GLU A 176 22.15 29.51 2.40
C GLU A 176 22.23 29.55 0.86
N GLU A 177 22.65 30.67 0.26
CA GLU A 177 22.85 30.78 -1.18
C GLU A 177 24.12 30.06 -1.64
N SER A 178 25.24 30.28 -0.94
CA SER A 178 26.52 29.62 -1.22
C SER A 178 26.41 28.10 -1.13
N ILE A 179 25.70 27.59 -0.11
CA ILE A 179 25.48 26.15 0.07
C ILE A 179 24.63 25.58 -1.07
N LEU A 180 23.55 26.26 -1.47
CA LEU A 180 22.72 25.82 -2.60
C LEU A 180 23.49 25.80 -3.93
N ARG A 181 24.36 26.80 -4.16
CA ARG A 181 25.24 26.84 -5.35
C ARG A 181 26.25 25.69 -5.32
N GLY A 182 26.93 25.49 -4.18
CA GLY A 182 27.88 24.40 -3.98
C GLY A 182 27.27 23.01 -4.20
N ILE A 183 26.04 22.75 -3.72
CA ILE A 183 25.33 21.48 -3.98
C ILE A 183 25.13 21.29 -5.50
N GLY A 184 24.61 22.32 -6.18
CA GLY A 184 24.36 22.25 -7.63
C GLY A 184 25.62 22.14 -8.48
N GLU A 185 26.74 22.71 -8.02
CA GLU A 185 28.04 22.63 -8.69
C GLU A 185 28.71 21.27 -8.47
N LEU A 186 28.67 20.73 -7.25
CA LEU A 186 29.27 19.44 -6.91
C LEU A 186 28.51 18.24 -7.50
N VAL A 187 27.17 18.29 -7.50
CA VAL A 187 26.34 17.30 -8.22
C VAL A 187 26.52 17.41 -9.74
N ARG A 188 26.86 18.59 -10.27
CA ARG A 188 27.19 18.76 -11.69
C ARG A 188 28.59 18.25 -12.05
N SER A 189 29.60 18.50 -11.21
CA SER A 189 31.00 18.13 -11.49
C SER A 189 31.27 16.62 -11.37
N ARG A 190 30.67 15.94 -10.38
CA ARG A 190 30.76 14.47 -10.24
C ARG A 190 29.88 13.71 -11.23
N ASP A 191 28.79 14.33 -11.67
CA ASP A 191 27.80 13.77 -12.59
C ASP A 191 27.27 12.37 -12.18
N PRO A 192 26.76 12.17 -10.95
CA PRO A 192 26.31 10.86 -10.49
C PRO A 192 25.09 10.35 -11.27
N ASP A 193 25.07 9.06 -11.60
CA ASP A 193 23.94 8.40 -12.25
C ASP A 193 22.79 8.11 -11.26
N VAL A 194 23.14 7.86 -9.99
CA VAL A 194 22.21 7.74 -8.86
C VAL A 194 22.50 8.83 -7.83
N LEU A 195 21.48 9.62 -7.46
CA LEU A 195 21.55 10.52 -6.31
C LEU A 195 20.77 9.89 -5.15
N LEU A 196 21.50 9.36 -4.18
CA LEU A 196 20.97 8.83 -2.93
C LEU A 196 20.67 9.98 -1.96
N THR A 197 19.61 9.82 -1.18
CA THR A 197 19.20 10.74 -0.11
C THR A 197 18.53 9.97 1.02
N ASP A 198 18.47 10.57 2.20
CA ASP A 198 17.51 10.17 3.23
C ASP A 198 16.31 11.13 3.21
N GLY A 199 15.09 10.59 3.16
CA GLY A 199 13.86 11.40 3.14
C GLY A 199 13.73 12.26 1.88
N GLY A 200 14.29 11.82 0.76
CA GLY A 200 14.40 12.53 -0.52
C GLY A 200 13.12 13.22 -1.00
N ASP A 201 12.03 12.46 -1.12
CA ASP A 201 10.71 12.99 -1.52
C ASP A 201 10.00 13.74 -0.38
N ALA A 202 10.30 13.39 0.89
CA ALA A 202 9.54 13.85 2.05
C ALA A 202 10.04 15.19 2.62
N PHE A 203 11.36 15.41 2.59
CA PHE A 203 12.03 16.58 3.14
C PHE A 203 13.11 17.10 2.20
N THR A 204 14.12 16.30 1.86
CA THR A 204 15.41 16.78 1.33
C THR A 204 15.30 17.55 0.01
N VAL A 205 14.67 16.98 -1.03
CA VAL A 205 14.48 17.70 -2.30
C VAL A 205 13.42 18.82 -2.21
N PRO A 206 12.24 18.65 -1.58
CA PRO A 206 11.31 19.78 -1.40
C PRO A 206 11.90 20.95 -0.60
N TYR A 207 12.71 20.68 0.42
CA TYR A 207 13.41 21.70 1.22
C TYR A 207 14.35 22.54 0.35
N LEU A 208 15.24 21.88 -0.40
CA LEU A 208 16.17 22.52 -1.32
C LEU A 208 15.45 23.32 -2.40
N ALA A 209 14.39 22.76 -3.01
CA ALA A 209 13.57 23.44 -4.00
C ALA A 209 12.93 24.73 -3.44
N ARG A 210 12.45 24.69 -2.18
CA ARG A 210 11.83 25.84 -1.51
C ARG A 210 12.86 26.92 -1.19
N LYS A 211 14.03 26.54 -0.67
CA LYS A 211 15.14 27.47 -0.37
C LYS A 211 15.72 28.12 -1.63
N ALA A 212 15.90 27.34 -2.69
CA ALA A 212 16.30 27.82 -4.00
C ALA A 212 15.29 28.85 -4.56
N ALA A 213 13.98 28.60 -4.43
CA ALA A 213 12.95 29.56 -4.84
C ALA A 213 12.90 30.83 -3.97
N GLU A 214 13.11 30.71 -2.65
CA GLU A 214 13.17 31.85 -1.72
C GLU A 214 14.35 32.77 -1.98
N LEU A 215 15.53 32.19 -2.21
CA LEU A 215 16.80 32.91 -2.44
C LEU A 215 17.07 33.20 -3.93
N ARG A 216 16.21 32.73 -4.84
CA ARG A 216 16.32 32.86 -6.31
C ARG A 216 17.57 32.22 -6.92
N VAL A 217 18.08 31.16 -6.29
CA VAL A 217 19.19 30.34 -6.80
C VAL A 217 18.64 29.32 -7.80
N ASP A 218 19.22 29.23 -9.01
CA ASP A 218 18.84 28.21 -10.00
C ASP A 218 19.53 26.87 -9.66
N LEU A 219 19.06 26.22 -8.59
CA LEU A 219 19.51 24.88 -8.21
C LEU A 219 19.03 23.84 -9.24
N GLN A 220 19.97 23.10 -9.80
CA GLN A 220 19.73 21.96 -10.67
C GLN A 220 20.48 20.74 -10.12
N LEU A 221 19.75 19.65 -9.87
CA LEU A 221 20.28 18.35 -9.44
C LEU A 221 20.24 17.33 -10.59
N GLY A 222 19.22 17.39 -11.46
CA GLY A 222 19.12 16.59 -12.68
C GLY A 222 20.09 17.01 -13.79
N ARG A 223 20.20 16.20 -14.85
CA ARG A 223 20.95 16.52 -16.07
C ARG A 223 20.16 17.46 -17.00
N ASP A 224 18.84 17.26 -17.09
CA ASP A 224 17.89 18.27 -17.61
C ASP A 224 17.47 19.22 -16.49
N ARG A 225 17.13 20.49 -16.82
CA ARG A 225 16.59 21.45 -15.85
C ARG A 225 15.40 20.85 -15.08
N ASP A 226 15.54 20.82 -13.76
CA ASP A 226 14.55 20.19 -12.89
C ASP A 226 13.20 20.90 -12.96
N ARG A 227 12.16 20.10 -12.72
CA ARG A 227 10.82 20.61 -12.47
C ARG A 227 10.41 20.16 -11.08
N PHE A 228 10.68 21.01 -10.09
CA PHE A 228 10.13 20.94 -8.73
C PHE A 228 8.61 21.22 -8.72
N ALA A 229 7.89 20.67 -9.70
CA ALA A 229 6.45 20.74 -9.79
C ALA A 229 5.87 19.76 -8.75
N GLU A 230 5.32 20.30 -7.66
CA GLU A 230 4.57 19.52 -6.69
C GLU A 230 3.45 18.72 -7.38
N ARG A 231 3.71 17.43 -7.65
CA ARG A 231 2.65 16.44 -7.59
C ARG A 231 2.15 16.49 -6.15
N LYS A 232 1.01 17.16 -5.91
CA LYS A 232 0.41 17.26 -4.56
C LYS A 232 0.49 15.91 -3.87
N GLY A 233 1.13 15.88 -2.70
CA GLY A 233 1.22 14.67 -1.89
C GLY A 233 -0.18 14.14 -1.63
N LYS A 234 -0.34 12.82 -1.72
CA LYS A 234 -1.63 12.17 -1.56
C LYS A 234 -1.67 11.32 -0.30
N SER A 235 -2.55 11.70 0.61
CA SER A 235 -3.16 10.80 1.57
C SER A 235 -3.88 9.69 0.82
N TYR A 236 -3.53 8.43 1.09
CA TYR A 236 -4.32 7.28 0.67
C TYR A 236 -4.45 6.29 1.82
N PHE A 237 -5.62 5.65 1.92
CA PHE A 237 -5.88 4.64 2.92
C PHE A 237 -5.26 3.31 2.51
N THR A 238 -4.42 2.73 3.38
CA THR A 238 -3.86 1.39 3.21
C THR A 238 -3.57 0.80 4.60
N TYR A 239 -4.02 -0.43 4.84
CA TYR A 239 -3.75 -1.20 6.07
C TYR A 239 -3.98 -0.40 7.36
N GLY A 240 -5.20 0.12 7.51
CA GLY A 240 -5.56 0.91 8.68
C GLY A 240 -4.82 2.25 8.82
N LYS A 241 -4.19 2.80 7.77
CA LYS A 241 -3.52 4.11 7.83
C LYS A 241 -3.91 5.03 6.69
N ILE A 242 -4.06 6.32 6.99
CA ILE A 242 -3.77 7.36 6.00
C ILE A 242 -2.25 7.50 5.90
N VAL A 243 -1.68 6.92 4.85
CA VAL A 243 -0.30 7.17 4.48
C VAL A 243 -0.29 8.43 3.63
N TYR A 244 0.22 9.54 4.18
CA TYR A 244 0.59 10.69 3.37
C TYR A 244 1.81 10.31 2.53
N LYS A 245 1.60 10.01 1.25
CA LYS A 245 2.70 9.89 0.30
C LYS A 245 3.06 11.30 -0.20
N PRO A 246 4.31 11.76 -0.01
CA PRO A 246 4.76 13.06 -0.49
C PRO A 246 4.74 13.17 -2.02
N GLY A 247 4.96 14.39 -2.51
CA GLY A 247 5.16 14.63 -3.93
C GLY A 247 6.41 13.91 -4.45
N GLN A 248 6.32 13.35 -5.65
CA GLN A 248 7.41 12.57 -6.23
C GLN A 248 8.41 13.49 -6.92
N TYR A 249 9.61 13.63 -6.35
CA TYR A 249 10.67 14.47 -6.90
C TYR A 249 11.53 13.65 -7.87
N ILE A 250 11.16 13.71 -9.15
CA ILE A 250 11.80 12.96 -10.25
C ILE A 250 12.86 13.85 -10.90
N LEU A 251 14.12 13.69 -10.49
CA LEU A 251 15.26 14.28 -11.18
C LEU A 251 15.37 13.72 -12.60
N ARG A 252 15.72 14.58 -13.55
CA ARG A 252 15.72 14.23 -14.97
C ARG A 252 17.10 13.78 -15.43
N GLY A 253 17.24 12.53 -15.85
CA GLY A 253 18.53 11.95 -16.26
C GLY A 253 19.44 11.51 -15.11
N ARG A 254 18.96 11.56 -13.85
CA ARG A 254 19.59 10.91 -12.68
C ARG A 254 18.53 10.13 -11.91
N LEU A 255 18.88 8.96 -11.39
CA LEU A 255 18.00 8.19 -10.51
C LEU A 255 18.06 8.78 -9.09
N HIS A 256 17.07 9.58 -8.71
CA HIS A 256 16.90 10.00 -7.32
C HIS A 256 16.21 8.90 -6.50
N LEU A 257 16.95 8.28 -5.58
CA LEU A 257 16.49 7.18 -4.74
C LEU A 257 16.61 7.56 -3.26
N ASP A 258 15.60 7.22 -2.48
CA ASP A 258 15.54 7.47 -1.03
C ASP A 258 15.92 6.17 -0.31
N ARG A 259 17.01 6.17 0.47
CA ARG A 259 17.50 4.97 1.18
C ARG A 259 16.49 4.47 2.22
N GLY A 260 15.68 5.37 2.77
CA GLY A 260 14.63 5.04 3.72
C GLY A 260 13.41 4.35 3.09
N HIS A 261 13.23 4.44 1.77
CA HIS A 261 12.08 3.84 1.09
C HIS A 261 12.21 2.31 1.01
N PHE A 262 11.09 1.63 1.32
CA PHE A 262 10.93 0.17 1.40
C PHE A 262 11.74 -0.63 0.36
N ALA A 263 11.59 -0.35 -0.94
CA ALA A 263 12.26 -1.13 -1.99
C ALA A 263 13.80 -1.06 -1.92
N MET A 264 14.38 0.11 -1.66
CA MET A 264 15.83 0.25 -1.44
C MET A 264 16.24 -0.41 -0.12
N ARG A 265 15.58 -0.05 0.98
CA ARG A 265 15.93 -0.52 2.32
C ARG A 265 15.89 -2.05 2.48
N GLU A 266 14.95 -2.72 1.81
CA GLU A 266 14.72 -4.16 1.97
C GLU A 266 15.40 -5.02 0.88
N SER A 267 15.87 -4.44 -0.23
CA SER A 267 16.37 -5.23 -1.38
C SER A 267 17.44 -4.57 -2.25
N ASP A 268 17.87 -3.36 -1.87
CA ASP A 268 18.87 -2.54 -2.54
C ASP A 268 18.57 -2.24 -4.03
N PHE A 269 19.51 -1.60 -4.73
CA PHE A 269 19.38 -1.31 -6.15
C PHE A 269 19.20 -2.59 -7.00
N ALA A 270 19.80 -3.71 -6.59
CA ALA A 270 19.66 -4.99 -7.29
C ALA A 270 18.21 -5.51 -7.31
N GLY A 271 17.52 -5.47 -6.16
CA GLY A 271 16.10 -5.82 -6.08
C GLY A 271 15.21 -4.77 -6.76
N LEU A 272 15.52 -3.49 -6.59
CA LEU A 272 14.79 -2.42 -7.28
C LEU A 272 14.86 -2.56 -8.82
N ALA A 273 16.04 -2.87 -9.36
CA ALA A 273 16.25 -3.07 -10.80
C ALA A 273 15.46 -4.28 -11.34
N GLU A 274 15.48 -5.41 -10.64
CA GLU A 274 14.71 -6.61 -10.98
C GLU A 274 13.20 -6.33 -11.00
N LEU A 275 12.68 -5.65 -9.97
CA LEU A 275 11.28 -5.24 -9.92
C LEU A 275 10.94 -4.26 -11.05
N SER A 276 11.87 -3.38 -11.42
CA SER A 276 11.73 -2.38 -12.49
C SER A 276 11.67 -3.02 -13.88
N ARG A 277 12.55 -4.00 -14.16
CA ARG A 277 12.51 -4.84 -15.37
C ARG A 277 11.13 -5.47 -15.51
N LEU A 278 10.76 -6.35 -14.57
CA LEU A 278 9.52 -7.14 -14.63
C LEU A 278 8.26 -6.26 -14.79
N SER A 279 8.17 -5.17 -14.02
CA SER A 279 7.02 -4.26 -14.05
C SER A 279 7.00 -3.27 -15.22
N THR A 280 8.10 -3.11 -15.97
CA THR A 280 8.25 -2.04 -17.00
C THR A 280 7.98 -0.64 -16.43
N LEU A 281 8.40 -0.41 -15.18
CA LEU A 281 8.35 0.87 -14.46
C LEU A 281 9.78 1.26 -14.05
N THR A 282 10.18 2.52 -14.17
CA THR A 282 11.58 2.89 -13.91
C THR A 282 11.98 2.69 -12.43
N PRO A 283 13.27 2.48 -12.09
CA PRO A 283 13.72 2.39 -10.69
C PRO A 283 13.26 3.58 -9.85
N GLN A 284 13.32 4.78 -10.40
CA GLN A 284 12.87 6.01 -9.75
C GLN A 284 11.34 6.06 -9.53
N GLU A 285 10.54 5.43 -10.39
CA GLU A 285 9.10 5.24 -10.16
C GLU A 285 8.85 4.12 -9.12
N GLN A 286 9.56 3.00 -9.18
CA GLN A 286 9.36 1.84 -8.30
C GLN A 286 9.86 2.04 -6.86
N ALA A 287 10.92 2.81 -6.66
CA ALA A 287 11.39 3.28 -5.35
C ALA A 287 10.41 4.26 -4.66
N ARG A 288 9.16 4.32 -5.13
CA ARG A 288 8.06 5.13 -4.60
C ARG A 288 6.72 4.38 -4.64
N LEU A 289 6.67 3.07 -4.91
CA LEU A 289 5.44 2.30 -5.13
C LEU A 289 5.36 1.04 -4.26
N THR A 290 4.15 0.53 -4.08
CA THR A 290 3.90 -0.72 -3.35
C THR A 290 4.15 -1.92 -4.25
N PRO A 291 4.55 -3.09 -3.70
CA PRO A 291 4.75 -4.30 -4.49
C PRO A 291 3.49 -4.74 -5.27
N GLY A 292 2.29 -4.56 -4.71
CA GLY A 292 1.03 -4.79 -5.42
C GLY A 292 0.82 -3.89 -6.66
N THR A 293 1.42 -2.69 -6.69
CA THR A 293 1.45 -1.86 -7.90
C THR A 293 2.33 -2.49 -8.98
N ALA A 294 3.45 -3.12 -8.59
CA ALA A 294 4.34 -3.80 -9.53
C ALA A 294 3.64 -5.01 -10.18
N ILE A 295 2.94 -5.86 -9.41
CA ILE A 295 2.10 -6.95 -9.96
C ILE A 295 1.03 -6.39 -10.90
N THR A 296 0.34 -5.32 -10.51
CA THR A 296 -0.67 -4.68 -11.38
C THR A 296 -0.06 -4.21 -12.71
N ALA A 297 1.17 -3.66 -12.69
CA ALA A 297 1.87 -3.27 -13.90
C ALA A 297 2.28 -4.48 -14.76
N MET A 298 2.76 -5.57 -14.16
CA MET A 298 3.06 -6.83 -14.88
C MET A 298 1.82 -7.40 -15.58
N GLN A 299 0.66 -7.38 -14.91
CA GLN A 299 -0.63 -7.78 -15.49
C GLN A 299 -1.03 -6.90 -16.68
N VAL A 300 -0.87 -5.57 -16.57
CA VAL A 300 -1.11 -4.63 -17.68
C VAL A 300 -0.15 -4.89 -18.86
N ASN A 301 1.14 -5.11 -18.58
CA ASN A 301 2.14 -5.38 -19.62
C ASN A 301 1.80 -6.64 -20.40
N GLN A 302 1.34 -7.70 -19.71
CA GLN A 302 0.96 -8.94 -20.36
C GLN A 302 -0.36 -8.82 -21.13
N ALA A 303 -1.39 -8.15 -20.56
CA ALA A 303 -2.63 -7.89 -21.28
C ALA A 303 -2.40 -7.07 -22.57
N TYR A 304 -1.50 -6.08 -22.53
CA TYR A 304 -1.11 -5.29 -23.71
C TYR A 304 -0.47 -6.15 -24.81
N ARG A 305 0.45 -7.07 -24.45
CA ARG A 305 1.03 -8.04 -25.40
C ARG A 305 -0.02 -8.98 -26.00
N ASP A 306 -1.05 -9.32 -25.22
CA ASP A 306 -2.15 -10.20 -25.63
C ASP A 306 -3.24 -9.45 -26.46
N GLY A 307 -2.96 -8.22 -26.90
CA GLY A 307 -3.90 -7.37 -27.66
C GLY A 307 -5.13 -6.90 -26.86
N CYS A 308 -5.11 -7.07 -25.53
CA CYS A 308 -6.22 -6.77 -24.64
C CYS A 308 -6.08 -5.39 -24.00
N LEU A 309 -7.17 -4.62 -24.03
CA LEU A 309 -7.22 -3.28 -23.46
C LEU A 309 -7.45 -3.32 -21.94
N THR A 310 -6.77 -2.43 -21.19
CA THR A 310 -6.91 -2.31 -19.73
C THR A 310 -8.02 -1.32 -19.37
N LEU A 311 -9.09 -1.80 -18.74
CA LEU A 311 -10.22 -0.97 -18.29
C LEU A 311 -9.79 0.09 -17.25
N TRP A 312 -10.21 1.34 -17.44
CA TRP A 312 -9.79 2.47 -16.59
C TRP A 312 -10.33 2.40 -15.14
N LYS A 313 -11.60 1.99 -14.98
CA LYS A 313 -12.25 1.88 -13.67
C LYS A 313 -12.50 0.41 -13.35
N LYS A 314 -11.93 -0.10 -12.25
CA LYS A 314 -12.09 -1.49 -11.81
C LYS A 314 -13.46 -1.72 -11.14
N ASN A 315 -14.53 -1.62 -11.93
CA ASN A 315 -15.92 -1.62 -11.48
C ASN A 315 -16.68 -2.92 -11.84
N ARG A 316 -15.98 -4.05 -12.01
CA ARG A 316 -16.63 -5.36 -12.15
C ARG A 316 -17.03 -5.84 -10.74
N PRO A 317 -18.33 -5.96 -10.40
CA PRO A 317 -18.74 -6.65 -9.18
C PRO A 317 -18.41 -8.14 -9.31
N GLU A 318 -18.43 -8.86 -8.18
CA GLU A 318 -18.48 -10.31 -8.23
C GLU A 318 -19.90 -10.77 -8.58
N ASP A 319 -20.03 -11.93 -9.24
CA ASP A 319 -21.33 -12.51 -9.57
C ASP A 319 -22.08 -12.99 -8.30
N PHE A 320 -23.42 -12.99 -8.35
CA PHE A 320 -24.24 -13.33 -7.19
C PHE A 320 -24.08 -14.79 -6.77
N LYS A 321 -23.67 -15.02 -5.52
CA LYS A 321 -23.51 -16.34 -4.89
C LYS A 321 -24.64 -16.60 -3.88
N THR A 322 -24.94 -17.88 -3.63
CA THR A 322 -25.77 -18.28 -2.49
C THR A 322 -24.99 -18.20 -1.18
N ALA A 323 -25.69 -18.08 -0.05
CA ALA A 323 -25.05 -18.12 1.27
C ALA A 323 -24.29 -19.44 1.52
N GLU A 324 -24.78 -20.55 0.97
CA GLU A 324 -24.09 -21.84 1.02
C GLU A 324 -22.78 -21.83 0.20
N ALA A 325 -22.80 -21.30 -1.02
CA ALA A 325 -21.59 -21.20 -1.85
C ALA A 325 -20.53 -20.28 -1.24
N LEU A 326 -20.93 -19.27 -0.44
CA LEU A 326 -20.01 -18.45 0.35
C LEU A 326 -19.42 -19.23 1.54
N LEU A 327 -20.25 -19.95 2.32
CA LEU A 327 -19.81 -20.79 3.46
C LEU A 327 -18.98 -22.03 3.03
N GLN A 328 -19.04 -22.40 1.76
CA GLN A 328 -18.15 -23.38 1.14
C GLN A 328 -16.88 -22.69 0.60
N GLY A 329 -17.02 -21.55 -0.08
CA GLY A 329 -15.94 -20.88 -0.82
C GLY A 329 -14.93 -20.10 0.02
N ASP A 330 -15.38 -19.31 0.99
CA ASP A 330 -14.50 -18.41 1.78
C ASP A 330 -13.82 -19.13 2.97
N ARG A 331 -13.53 -20.43 2.82
CA ARG A 331 -12.83 -21.23 3.82
C ARG A 331 -11.35 -20.88 3.87
N GLY A 332 -10.85 -20.61 5.07
CA GLY A 332 -9.43 -20.46 5.34
C GLY A 332 -8.62 -21.75 5.13
N GLY A 333 -7.30 -21.64 5.16
CA GLY A 333 -6.41 -22.80 5.05
C GLY A 333 -6.65 -23.83 6.17
N PHE A 334 -6.66 -25.11 5.80
CA PHE A 334 -6.83 -26.22 6.75
C PHE A 334 -5.62 -26.33 7.68
N ILE A 335 -5.87 -26.59 8.97
CA ILE A 335 -4.85 -26.79 10.00
C ILE A 335 -5.07 -28.20 10.58
N PHE A 336 -4.01 -29.01 10.60
CA PHE A 336 -4.03 -30.31 11.26
C PHE A 336 -4.00 -30.12 12.79
N GLU A 337 -4.78 -30.93 13.51
CA GLU A 337 -4.72 -31.03 14.96
C GLU A 337 -3.42 -31.77 15.35
N PRO A 338 -2.49 -31.13 16.10
CA PRO A 338 -1.21 -31.74 16.41
C PRO A 338 -1.29 -32.62 17.67
N GLU A 339 -0.50 -33.68 17.71
CA GLU A 339 -0.34 -34.50 18.92
C GLU A 339 0.28 -33.68 20.06
N VAL A 340 -0.38 -33.65 21.22
CA VAL A 340 -0.01 -32.77 22.33
C VAL A 340 1.06 -33.43 23.20
N GLY A 341 2.30 -32.95 23.09
CA GLY A 341 3.41 -33.44 23.89
C GLY A 341 4.68 -32.60 23.72
N LEU A 342 5.72 -32.96 24.47
CA LEU A 342 7.09 -32.57 24.14
C LEU A 342 7.61 -33.56 23.09
N HIS A 343 7.93 -33.06 21.91
CA HIS A 343 8.43 -33.87 20.78
C HIS A 343 9.83 -33.42 20.40
N GLU A 344 10.76 -34.36 20.34
CA GLU A 344 12.13 -34.14 19.84
C GLU A 344 12.26 -34.66 18.39
N GLY A 345 13.25 -34.17 17.64
CA GLY A 345 13.46 -34.60 16.25
C GLY A 345 12.40 -34.12 15.25
N LEU A 346 11.66 -33.04 15.56
CA LEU A 346 10.69 -32.43 14.64
C LEU A 346 11.37 -31.78 13.42
N TYR A 347 10.72 -31.89 12.26
CA TYR A 347 11.14 -31.25 11.00
C TYR A 347 10.02 -30.33 10.46
N GLU A 348 10.32 -29.04 10.28
CA GLU A 348 9.39 -28.06 9.69
C GLU A 348 9.44 -28.13 8.16
N LEU A 349 8.27 -28.22 7.51
CA LEU A 349 8.12 -28.30 6.05
C LEU A 349 7.19 -27.18 5.52
N ASP A 350 7.77 -26.03 5.15
CA ASP A 350 7.05 -24.90 4.55
C ASP A 350 6.91 -25.03 3.01
N PHE A 351 5.73 -24.66 2.50
CA PHE A 351 5.42 -24.59 1.07
C PHE A 351 5.91 -23.27 0.47
N PHE A 352 7.03 -23.32 -0.26
CA PHE A 352 7.59 -22.17 -0.98
C PHE A 352 6.52 -21.43 -1.82
N ALA A 353 6.05 -20.28 -1.32
CA ALA A 353 5.03 -19.44 -1.93
C ALA A 353 3.75 -20.22 -2.33
N LEU A 354 3.10 -20.85 -1.34
CA LEU A 354 1.90 -21.68 -1.49
C LEU A 354 0.83 -21.11 -2.43
N TYR A 355 0.18 -19.99 -2.09
CA TYR A 355 -0.92 -19.45 -2.91
C TYR A 355 -0.52 -19.10 -4.35
N PRO A 356 0.60 -18.41 -4.63
CA PRO A 356 1.09 -18.25 -6.00
C PRO A 356 1.32 -19.58 -6.75
N ASN A 357 1.80 -20.63 -6.09
CA ASN A 357 1.96 -21.95 -6.71
C ASN A 357 0.63 -22.65 -6.97
N ILE A 358 -0.37 -22.51 -6.08
CA ILE A 358 -1.74 -22.99 -6.33
C ILE A 358 -2.30 -22.30 -7.57
N MET A 359 -2.22 -20.96 -7.64
CA MET A 359 -2.67 -20.18 -8.79
C MET A 359 -2.00 -20.65 -10.10
N VAL A 360 -0.68 -20.79 -10.11
CA VAL A 360 0.09 -21.20 -11.30
C VAL A 360 -0.12 -22.67 -11.70
N LYS A 361 -0.32 -23.57 -10.73
CA LYS A 361 -0.53 -25.01 -10.97
C LYS A 361 -1.95 -25.33 -11.43
N HIS A 362 -2.96 -24.68 -10.84
CA HIS A 362 -4.37 -24.95 -11.10
C HIS A 362 -5.04 -23.93 -12.03
N ASN A 363 -4.27 -22.98 -12.58
CA ASN A 363 -4.73 -21.96 -13.52
C ASN A 363 -5.76 -20.97 -12.94
N VAL A 364 -5.63 -20.60 -11.66
CA VAL A 364 -6.59 -19.70 -10.98
C VAL A 364 -6.39 -18.26 -11.46
N SER A 365 -7.35 -17.76 -12.23
CA SER A 365 -7.42 -16.39 -12.76
C SER A 365 -8.89 -16.03 -13.06
N PRO A 366 -9.34 -14.77 -12.95
CA PRO A 366 -10.76 -14.40 -13.11
C PRO A 366 -11.40 -14.84 -14.44
N GLU A 367 -10.64 -14.84 -15.53
CA GLU A 367 -11.06 -15.26 -16.87
C GLU A 367 -10.94 -16.77 -17.13
N ALA A 368 -10.26 -17.48 -16.23
CA ALA A 368 -10.12 -18.94 -16.24
C ALA A 368 -11.18 -19.63 -15.36
N LEU A 369 -11.75 -18.91 -14.40
CA LEU A 369 -12.90 -19.36 -13.61
C LEU A 369 -14.16 -19.41 -14.49
N ASP A 370 -14.95 -20.47 -14.34
CA ASP A 370 -16.24 -20.73 -14.99
C ASP A 370 -16.29 -20.47 -16.51
N CYS A 371 -15.13 -20.62 -17.16
CA CYS A 371 -14.95 -20.22 -18.54
C CYS A 371 -15.90 -20.94 -19.51
N THR A 372 -16.41 -20.19 -20.49
CA THR A 372 -17.40 -20.67 -21.48
C THR A 372 -16.95 -21.88 -22.29
N CYS A 373 -15.64 -22.02 -22.51
CA CYS A 373 -15.08 -23.10 -23.33
C CYS A 373 -15.03 -24.47 -22.64
N CYS A 374 -14.83 -24.55 -21.32
CA CYS A 374 -14.59 -25.80 -20.59
C CYS A 374 -15.80 -26.28 -19.75
N ARG A 375 -17.05 -26.05 -20.22
CA ARG A 375 -18.29 -26.30 -19.45
C ARG A 375 -18.53 -27.74 -18.99
N ALA A 376 -17.84 -28.72 -19.56
CA ALA A 376 -18.00 -30.16 -19.23
C ALA A 376 -16.67 -30.87 -18.90
N ASP A 377 -15.54 -30.20 -19.17
CA ASP A 377 -14.17 -30.73 -19.15
C ASP A 377 -13.18 -29.77 -18.46
N GLY A 378 -13.69 -28.77 -17.75
CA GLY A 378 -12.91 -27.89 -16.88
C GLY A 378 -12.45 -28.63 -15.61
N LEU A 379 -11.36 -28.14 -15.02
CA LEU A 379 -10.85 -28.67 -13.76
C LEU A 379 -11.75 -28.19 -12.62
N SER A 380 -12.63 -29.06 -12.11
CA SER A 380 -13.51 -28.75 -10.97
C SER A 380 -12.70 -28.28 -9.76
N VAL A 381 -13.15 -27.21 -9.11
CA VAL A 381 -12.55 -26.74 -7.85
C VAL A 381 -13.03 -27.64 -6.70
N PRO A 382 -12.15 -28.21 -5.86
CA PRO A 382 -12.57 -29.05 -4.74
C PRO A 382 -13.56 -28.34 -3.82
N GLU A 383 -14.57 -29.08 -3.35
CA GLU A 383 -15.67 -28.61 -2.48
C GLU A 383 -16.56 -27.49 -3.06
N LEU A 384 -16.40 -27.09 -4.33
CA LEU A 384 -17.12 -25.96 -4.94
C LEU A 384 -17.71 -26.29 -6.32
N THR A 385 -18.70 -25.50 -6.75
CA THR A 385 -19.37 -25.66 -8.05
C THR A 385 -18.59 -25.10 -9.23
N TYR A 386 -17.47 -24.41 -8.98
CA TYR A 386 -16.69 -23.71 -10.01
C TYR A 386 -15.81 -24.67 -10.83
N HIS A 387 -15.51 -24.29 -12.08
CA HIS A 387 -14.51 -24.97 -12.91
C HIS A 387 -13.39 -24.03 -13.37
N LEU A 388 -12.17 -24.55 -13.46
CA LEU A 388 -11.00 -23.83 -13.93
C LEU A 388 -10.64 -24.26 -15.35
N CYS A 389 -10.30 -23.29 -16.19
CA CYS A 389 -9.99 -23.49 -17.60
C CYS A 389 -8.81 -24.44 -17.81
N THR A 390 -9.02 -25.51 -18.58
CA THR A 390 -7.98 -26.48 -18.98
C THR A 390 -7.34 -26.14 -20.33
N ARG A 391 -7.99 -25.28 -21.14
CA ARG A 391 -7.60 -25.00 -22.54
C ARG A 391 -6.84 -23.68 -22.76
N ARG A 392 -6.96 -22.69 -21.86
CA ARG A 392 -6.32 -21.36 -21.97
C ARG A 392 -5.70 -20.98 -20.62
N ILE A 393 -4.41 -20.61 -20.58
CA ILE A 393 -3.73 -20.19 -19.34
C ILE A 393 -4.04 -18.71 -19.03
N GLY A 394 -4.55 -18.43 -17.84
CA GLY A 394 -4.94 -17.09 -17.40
C GLY A 394 -3.78 -16.13 -17.11
N LEU A 395 -4.11 -14.84 -17.03
CA LEU A 395 -3.19 -13.72 -16.82
C LEU A 395 -2.44 -13.82 -15.49
N ILE A 396 -3.13 -14.14 -14.38
CA ILE A 396 -2.49 -14.27 -13.06
C ILE A 396 -1.44 -15.40 -13.07
N PRO A 397 -1.74 -16.63 -13.51
CA PRO A 397 -0.75 -17.69 -13.71
C PRO A 397 0.41 -17.30 -14.62
N ARG A 398 0.15 -16.61 -15.75
CA ARG A 398 1.20 -16.19 -16.70
C ARG A 398 2.13 -15.10 -16.13
N VAL A 399 1.63 -14.22 -15.26
CA VAL A 399 2.43 -13.22 -14.54
C VAL A 399 3.20 -13.81 -13.36
N LEU A 400 2.57 -14.70 -12.57
CA LEU A 400 3.19 -15.25 -11.36
C LEU A 400 4.20 -16.36 -11.65
N ARG A 401 4.05 -17.12 -12.73
CA ARG A 401 4.97 -18.23 -13.08
C ARG A 401 6.43 -17.77 -13.20
N PRO A 402 6.77 -16.76 -14.04
CA PRO A 402 8.14 -16.24 -14.10
C PRO A 402 8.65 -15.73 -12.76
N VAL A 403 7.81 -15.08 -11.96
CA VAL A 403 8.18 -14.55 -10.63
C VAL A 403 8.56 -15.69 -9.67
N ILE A 404 7.80 -16.79 -9.64
CA ILE A 404 8.08 -17.96 -8.80
C ILE A 404 9.36 -18.65 -9.26
N GLU A 405 9.54 -18.83 -10.56
CA GLU A 405 10.69 -19.52 -11.17
C GLU A 405 11.98 -18.72 -10.98
N ARG A 406 11.97 -17.40 -11.22
CA ARG A 406 13.07 -16.47 -10.90
C ARG A 406 13.44 -16.51 -9.42
N ARG A 407 12.44 -16.48 -8.54
CA ARG A 407 12.70 -16.53 -7.09
C ARG A 407 13.26 -17.88 -6.64
N ARG A 408 12.85 -19.01 -7.24
CA ARG A 408 13.50 -20.32 -7.02
C ARG A 408 14.97 -20.30 -7.44
N TYR A 409 15.25 -19.72 -8.61
CA TYR A 409 16.59 -19.57 -9.14
C TYR A 409 17.48 -18.73 -8.20
N TYR A 410 17.10 -17.49 -7.87
CA TYR A 410 17.89 -16.64 -6.96
C TYR A 410 18.03 -17.22 -5.54
N LYS A 411 17.02 -17.94 -5.03
CA LYS A 411 17.12 -18.65 -3.73
C LYS A 411 18.19 -19.75 -3.74
N ARG A 412 18.51 -20.34 -4.92
CA ARG A 412 19.68 -21.21 -5.10
C ARG A 412 20.95 -20.37 -5.22
N MET A 413 21.03 -19.48 -6.22
CA MET A 413 22.26 -18.76 -6.54
C MET A 413 22.83 -17.94 -5.37
N LYS A 414 21.99 -17.36 -4.51
CA LYS A 414 22.47 -16.62 -3.32
C LYS A 414 23.13 -17.48 -2.23
N ARG A 415 23.10 -18.81 -2.37
CA ARG A 415 23.83 -19.76 -1.51
C ARG A 415 25.20 -20.13 -2.07
N GLU A 416 25.44 -19.84 -3.34
CA GLU A 416 26.71 -20.10 -4.02
C GLU A 416 27.66 -18.91 -3.74
N PRO A 417 28.84 -19.13 -3.13
CA PRO A 417 29.77 -18.05 -2.84
C PRO A 417 30.31 -17.42 -4.13
N GLY A 418 30.22 -16.09 -4.26
CA GLY A 418 30.72 -15.39 -5.44
C GLY A 418 30.35 -13.90 -5.47
N PRO A 419 30.88 -13.12 -6.43
CA PRO A 419 30.73 -11.66 -6.49
C PRO A 419 29.29 -11.19 -6.73
N LEU A 420 28.38 -12.09 -7.15
CA LEU A 420 26.96 -11.78 -7.38
C LEU A 420 26.05 -12.20 -6.20
N GLN A 421 26.60 -12.69 -5.08
CA GLN A 421 25.80 -13.21 -3.98
C GLN A 421 24.80 -12.19 -3.40
N GLU A 422 25.25 -10.96 -3.16
CA GLU A 422 24.39 -9.85 -2.69
C GLU A 422 23.37 -9.42 -3.75
N VAL A 423 23.73 -9.46 -5.04
CA VAL A 423 22.80 -9.19 -6.15
C VAL A 423 21.65 -10.20 -6.13
N TYR A 424 21.95 -11.50 -5.95
CA TYR A 424 20.91 -12.53 -5.82
C TYR A 424 20.12 -12.44 -4.50
N LEU A 425 20.73 -11.95 -3.42
CA LEU A 425 20.04 -11.69 -2.15
C LEU A 425 19.00 -10.58 -2.28
N GLY A 426 19.35 -9.45 -2.91
CA GLY A 426 18.41 -8.38 -3.22
C GLY A 426 17.27 -8.85 -4.12
N ARG A 427 17.60 -9.61 -5.18
CA ARG A 427 16.61 -10.17 -6.13
C ARG A 427 15.62 -11.16 -5.47
N ASP A 428 16.05 -12.11 -4.62
CA ASP A 428 15.09 -12.96 -3.88
C ASP A 428 14.24 -12.13 -2.90
N THR A 429 14.85 -11.15 -2.21
CA THR A 429 14.16 -10.41 -1.14
C THR A 429 13.03 -9.52 -1.67
N ILE A 430 13.21 -8.85 -2.82
CA ILE A 430 12.11 -8.08 -3.43
C ILE A 430 10.98 -8.99 -3.94
N LEU A 431 11.32 -10.16 -4.51
CA LEU A 431 10.34 -11.12 -5.01
C LEU A 431 9.61 -11.85 -3.87
N LYS A 432 10.22 -11.97 -2.68
CA LYS A 432 9.53 -12.39 -1.44
C LYS A 432 8.48 -11.36 -1.00
N TRP A 433 8.78 -10.07 -1.09
CA TRP A 433 7.97 -8.98 -0.51
C TRP A 433 6.67 -8.66 -1.26
N LEU A 434 6.37 -9.38 -2.34
CA LEU A 434 5.36 -9.05 -3.34
C LEU A 434 3.88 -9.33 -2.91
N LEU A 435 3.47 -9.16 -1.61
CA LEU A 435 2.33 -9.93 -0.99
C LEU A 435 1.36 -9.39 0.18
N VAL A 436 1.53 -8.32 0.98
CA VAL A 436 1.03 -8.28 2.45
C VAL A 436 0.05 -7.15 3.01
N THR A 437 -0.31 -7.08 4.35
CA THR A 437 -1.45 -6.35 5.10
C THR A 437 -1.35 -6.25 6.70
N CYS A 438 -1.96 -5.31 7.52
CA CYS A 438 -1.95 -5.34 9.05
C CYS A 438 -2.89 -4.34 9.87
N LEU A 439 -2.69 -4.17 11.22
CA LEU A 439 -3.73 -4.14 12.33
C LEU A 439 -3.84 -2.94 13.37
N ASP A 440 -4.86 -2.98 14.27
CA ASP A 440 -5.25 -2.00 15.36
C ASP A 440 -4.76 -2.27 16.83
N GLY A 441 -5.02 -1.40 17.84
CA GLY A 441 -4.87 -1.70 19.28
C GLY A 441 -5.14 -0.60 20.37
N HIS A 442 -6.37 -0.14 20.64
CA HIS A 442 -6.71 0.35 22.01
C HIS A 442 -7.02 -0.80 22.99
N THR A 443 -7.38 -1.94 22.42
CA THR A 443 -7.49 -3.29 22.95
C THR A 443 -6.79 -3.51 24.31
N ARG A 444 -7.56 -3.64 25.39
CA ARG A 444 -7.01 -4.09 26.68
C ARG A 444 -6.69 -5.58 26.62
N VAL A 445 -5.61 -6.02 27.27
CA VAL A 445 -5.02 -7.36 27.09
C VAL A 445 -4.61 -8.00 28.42
N PRO A 446 -5.14 -9.19 28.78
CA PRO A 446 -4.58 -10.03 29.83
C PRO A 446 -3.21 -10.59 29.45
N TYR A 447 -2.20 -10.31 30.27
CA TYR A 447 -0.83 -10.77 30.08
C TYR A 447 -0.14 -11.10 31.41
N ARG A 448 0.97 -11.82 31.34
CA ARG A 448 1.86 -12.11 32.46
C ARG A 448 3.26 -11.56 32.13
N LEU A 449 3.90 -10.94 33.10
CA LEU A 449 5.30 -10.52 33.00
C LEU A 449 6.00 -10.81 34.34
N ASN A 450 7.17 -11.44 34.29
CA ASN A 450 7.94 -11.85 35.48
C ASN A 450 7.13 -12.64 36.54
N GLY A 451 6.15 -13.43 36.09
CA GLY A 451 5.26 -14.21 36.95
C GLY A 451 3.95 -13.49 37.33
N GLU A 452 3.90 -12.16 37.36
CA GLU A 452 2.70 -11.39 37.71
C GLU A 452 1.70 -11.30 36.56
N PHE A 453 0.41 -11.51 36.85
CA PHE A 453 -0.69 -11.33 35.90
C PHE A 453 -1.26 -9.91 35.96
N ARG A 454 -1.51 -9.29 34.80
CA ARG A 454 -2.00 -7.90 34.65
C ARG A 454 -2.95 -7.77 33.46
N VAL A 455 -3.82 -6.75 33.47
CA VAL A 455 -4.78 -6.45 32.37
C VAL A 455 -4.74 -4.96 32.05
N ASP A 456 -3.88 -4.59 31.11
CA ASP A 456 -3.63 -3.19 30.70
C ASP A 456 -4.06 -2.94 29.24
N GLU A 457 -4.18 -1.67 28.85
CA GLU A 457 -4.29 -1.30 27.42
C GLU A 457 -3.03 -1.77 26.69
N ILE A 458 -3.17 -2.42 25.53
CA ILE A 458 -2.00 -2.93 24.79
C ILE A 458 -0.97 -1.84 24.49
N GLN A 459 -1.40 -0.58 24.36
CA GLN A 459 -0.49 0.57 24.31
C GLN A 459 0.40 0.70 25.55
N LYS A 460 -0.17 0.64 26.76
CA LYS A 460 0.57 0.67 28.04
C LYS A 460 1.50 -0.54 28.21
N VAL A 461 1.17 -1.66 27.56
CA VAL A 461 1.96 -2.89 27.61
C VAL A 461 3.11 -2.89 26.59
N VAL A 462 2.95 -2.21 25.45
CA VAL A 462 3.95 -2.21 24.36
C VAL A 462 4.82 -0.95 24.34
N ASP A 463 4.27 0.23 24.67
CA ASP A 463 5.00 1.49 24.66
C ASP A 463 6.24 1.54 25.57
N PRO A 464 6.27 0.92 26.77
CA PRO A 464 7.48 0.83 27.59
C PRO A 464 8.63 0.09 26.90
N HIS A 465 8.33 -0.71 25.87
CA HIS A 465 9.30 -1.55 25.17
C HIS A 465 9.58 -1.08 23.73
N LEU A 466 8.77 -0.18 23.15
CA LEU A 466 8.95 0.37 21.79
C LEU A 466 9.02 1.91 21.78
N SER A 467 10.15 2.47 21.32
CA SER A 467 10.38 3.92 21.24
C SER A 467 9.75 4.62 20.01
N GLY A 468 8.85 3.94 19.29
CA GLY A 468 8.21 4.40 18.06
C GLY A 468 7.34 3.30 17.43
N THR A 469 6.68 3.62 16.32
CA THR A 469 5.99 2.63 15.46
C THR A 469 6.96 1.52 15.01
N GLY A 470 6.54 0.26 15.07
CA GLY A 470 7.26 -0.85 14.49
C GLY A 470 7.07 -2.16 15.24
N SER A 471 8.16 -2.91 15.39
CA SER A 471 8.18 -4.12 16.21
C SER A 471 9.49 -4.28 16.96
N GLY A 472 9.46 -5.03 18.05
CA GLY A 472 10.61 -5.43 18.84
C GLY A 472 10.42 -6.84 19.41
N PRO A 473 11.43 -7.43 20.05
CA PRO A 473 11.21 -8.56 20.93
C PRO A 473 10.29 -8.14 22.09
N ALA A 474 9.57 -9.10 22.69
CA ALA A 474 9.01 -8.89 24.02
C ALA A 474 10.13 -9.01 25.07
N PRO A 475 9.98 -8.42 26.28
CA PRO A 475 10.87 -8.72 27.39
C PRO A 475 10.76 -10.19 27.80
N GLU A 476 11.81 -10.69 28.45
CA GLU A 476 11.86 -12.06 28.96
C GLU A 476 10.72 -12.34 29.95
N GLY A 477 10.19 -13.56 29.94
CA GLY A 477 9.07 -13.95 30.78
C GLY A 477 7.69 -13.35 30.40
N PHE A 478 7.58 -12.56 29.33
CA PHE A 478 6.29 -12.06 28.83
C PHE A 478 5.46 -13.22 28.24
N ARG A 479 4.23 -13.38 28.75
CA ARG A 479 3.22 -14.31 28.21
C ARG A 479 1.89 -13.57 28.03
N ALA A 480 1.07 -13.98 27.07
CA ALA A 480 -0.32 -13.51 26.93
C ALA A 480 -1.27 -14.65 27.29
N LEU A 481 -2.53 -14.37 27.63
CA LEU A 481 -3.53 -15.44 27.70
C LEU A 481 -3.90 -15.87 26.28
N GLY A 482 -3.80 -17.17 25.96
CA GLY A 482 -4.12 -17.75 24.65
C GLY A 482 -4.66 -19.17 24.81
N LEU A 483 -4.56 -19.99 23.76
CA LEU A 483 -5.06 -21.37 23.77
C LEU A 483 -3.94 -22.39 23.64
N ASP A 484 -4.00 -23.44 24.44
CA ASP A 484 -3.27 -24.69 24.19
C ASP A 484 -3.89 -25.46 23.02
N PRO A 485 -3.24 -26.51 22.48
CA PRO A 485 -3.79 -27.26 21.34
C PRO A 485 -5.19 -27.83 21.62
N THR A 486 -5.48 -28.18 22.88
CA THR A 486 -6.75 -28.74 23.35
C THR A 486 -7.83 -27.70 23.63
N LEU A 487 -7.63 -26.46 23.17
CA LEU A 487 -8.53 -25.32 23.31
C LEU A 487 -8.76 -24.89 24.77
N ARG A 488 -7.79 -25.14 25.67
CA ARG A 488 -7.84 -24.63 27.06
C ARG A 488 -7.12 -23.28 27.16
N PRO A 489 -7.65 -22.31 27.94
CA PRO A 489 -6.94 -21.07 28.22
C PRO A 489 -5.62 -21.33 28.95
N VAL A 490 -4.49 -20.89 28.37
CA VAL A 490 -3.16 -20.99 28.97
C VAL A 490 -2.33 -19.73 28.70
N ASP A 491 -1.29 -19.53 29.51
CA ASP A 491 -0.36 -18.42 29.31
C ASP A 491 0.63 -18.81 28.18
N VAL A 492 0.46 -18.27 26.97
CA VAL A 492 1.30 -18.49 25.79
C VAL A 492 2.48 -17.51 25.74
N PRO A 493 3.71 -17.91 25.34
CA PRO A 493 4.84 -17.00 25.25
C PRO A 493 4.56 -15.87 24.25
N VAL A 494 5.02 -14.63 24.53
CA VAL A 494 5.05 -13.58 23.51
C VAL A 494 6.46 -13.40 23.01
N GLN A 495 6.69 -13.63 21.72
CA GLN A 495 8.00 -13.48 21.09
C GLN A 495 8.29 -12.02 20.71
N ARG A 496 7.27 -11.27 20.28
CA ARG A 496 7.41 -9.91 19.72
C ARG A 496 6.22 -9.02 20.03
N LEU A 497 6.50 -7.74 20.19
CA LEU A 497 5.53 -6.67 20.39
C LEU A 497 5.49 -5.79 19.14
N PHE A 498 4.31 -5.27 18.80
CA PHE A 498 4.09 -4.44 17.61
C PHE A 498 3.35 -3.15 17.96
N ARG A 499 3.73 -2.05 17.31
CA ARG A 499 3.01 -0.77 17.30
C ARG A 499 2.90 -0.25 15.87
N PHE A 500 1.75 0.23 15.42
CA PHE A 500 1.59 1.06 14.23
C PHE A 500 0.75 2.31 14.59
N GLU A 501 0.28 3.07 13.60
CA GLU A 501 -0.58 4.27 13.80
C GLU A 501 -2.03 3.93 13.43
N ALA A 502 -3.01 4.56 14.09
CA ALA A 502 -4.42 4.19 13.98
C ALA A 502 -5.14 4.71 12.71
N PRO A 503 -6.16 3.98 12.22
CA PRO A 503 -7.00 4.45 11.11
C PRO A 503 -7.94 5.57 11.56
N GLU A 504 -8.38 6.43 10.65
CA GLU A 504 -9.44 7.40 10.96
C GLU A 504 -10.79 6.75 11.33
N ALA A 505 -11.01 5.49 10.89
CA ALA A 505 -12.22 4.72 11.08
C ALA A 505 -11.92 3.32 11.62
N MET A 506 -12.72 2.91 12.60
CA MET A 506 -12.56 1.72 13.42
C MET A 506 -13.85 0.94 13.50
N VAL A 507 -13.78 -0.39 13.53
CA VAL A 507 -14.95 -1.25 13.78
C VAL A 507 -15.11 -1.44 15.27
N GLY A 508 -16.09 -0.75 15.85
CA GLY A 508 -16.56 -1.01 17.20
C GLY A 508 -17.55 -2.16 17.20
N VAL A 509 -17.19 -3.28 17.82
CA VAL A 509 -17.99 -4.51 17.91
C VAL A 509 -18.41 -4.71 19.36
N ARG A 510 -19.73 -4.66 19.60
CA ARG A 510 -20.33 -4.97 20.90
C ARG A 510 -20.72 -6.44 20.97
N PHE A 511 -20.41 -7.08 22.09
CA PHE A 511 -20.65 -8.51 22.35
C PHE A 511 -21.67 -8.73 23.47
N SER A 512 -22.26 -9.91 23.51
CA SER A 512 -23.35 -10.30 24.43
C SER A 512 -22.92 -10.51 25.89
N ASN A 513 -21.64 -10.29 26.21
CA ASN A 513 -21.12 -10.12 27.56
C ASN A 513 -21.04 -8.62 27.97
N ASN A 514 -21.68 -7.73 27.20
CA ASN A 514 -21.68 -6.26 27.31
C ASN A 514 -20.37 -5.52 26.94
N ASP A 515 -19.30 -6.21 26.58
CA ASP A 515 -18.07 -5.57 26.10
C ASP A 515 -18.25 -4.89 24.74
N GLU A 516 -17.44 -3.88 24.46
CA GLU A 516 -17.34 -3.27 23.13
C GLU A 516 -15.88 -2.99 22.79
N ILE A 517 -15.35 -3.75 21.84
CA ILE A 517 -13.94 -3.71 21.41
C ILE A 517 -13.82 -2.98 20.08
N LEU A 518 -12.69 -2.30 19.87
CA LEU A 518 -12.35 -1.65 18.61
C LEU A 518 -11.32 -2.50 17.85
N PHE A 519 -11.61 -2.80 16.58
CA PHE A 519 -10.73 -3.49 15.65
C PHE A 519 -10.55 -2.67 14.35
N THR A 520 -9.40 -2.72 13.67
CA THR A 520 -9.31 -2.19 12.30
C THR A 520 -10.22 -3.01 11.40
N GLU A 521 -10.63 -2.41 10.28
CA GLU A 521 -11.56 -3.05 9.33
C GLU A 521 -11.06 -4.42 8.82
N ASP A 522 -9.75 -4.65 8.82
CA ASP A 522 -9.07 -5.87 8.36
C ASP A 522 -8.66 -6.86 9.49
N HIS A 523 -9.14 -6.70 10.73
CA HIS A 523 -8.74 -7.61 11.83
C HIS A 523 -9.24 -9.03 11.62
N PRO A 524 -8.37 -10.06 11.52
CA PRO A 524 -8.80 -11.45 11.59
C PRO A 524 -9.37 -11.74 12.98
N CYS A 525 -10.70 -11.81 13.07
CA CYS A 525 -11.44 -12.21 14.26
C CYS A 525 -11.90 -13.65 14.08
N TYR A 526 -11.67 -14.48 15.10
CA TYR A 526 -12.20 -15.83 15.09
C TYR A 526 -13.73 -15.80 15.28
N VAL A 527 -14.44 -16.63 14.53
CA VAL A 527 -15.88 -16.87 14.64
C VAL A 527 -16.12 -18.37 14.80
N ILE A 528 -17.01 -18.75 15.72
CA ILE A 528 -17.40 -20.13 16.00
C ILE A 528 -18.66 -20.44 15.18
N ARG A 529 -18.52 -21.39 14.24
CA ARG A 529 -19.65 -21.99 13.51
C ARG A 529 -19.70 -23.48 13.82
N GLY A 530 -20.69 -23.87 14.64
CA GLY A 530 -20.82 -25.23 15.16
C GLY A 530 -19.67 -25.61 16.10
N ARG A 531 -18.83 -26.58 15.69
CA ARG A 531 -17.63 -27.04 16.42
C ARG A 531 -16.31 -26.58 15.79
N ARG A 532 -16.32 -25.54 14.94
CA ARG A 532 -15.13 -25.06 14.22
C ARG A 532 -14.93 -23.56 14.39
N PHE A 533 -13.66 -23.14 14.33
CA PHE A 533 -13.30 -21.74 14.13
C PHE A 533 -13.24 -21.41 12.64
N GLU A 534 -13.69 -20.21 12.32
CA GLU A 534 -13.65 -19.50 11.04
C GLU A 534 -12.89 -18.18 11.28
N LEU A 535 -12.31 -17.57 10.24
CA LEU A 535 -11.68 -16.25 10.33
C LEU A 535 -12.39 -15.26 9.41
N LYS A 536 -13.04 -14.26 10.03
CA LYS A 536 -13.59 -13.09 9.32
C LYS A 536 -12.72 -11.87 9.57
N GLN A 537 -12.70 -10.90 8.66
CA GLN A 537 -12.23 -9.56 9.01
C GLN A 537 -13.27 -8.87 9.92
N ALA A 538 -12.86 -7.97 10.82
CA ALA A 538 -13.81 -7.30 11.71
C ALA A 538 -14.88 -6.49 10.95
N SER A 539 -14.56 -5.95 9.76
CA SER A 539 -15.54 -5.32 8.86
C SER A 539 -16.55 -6.27 8.23
N GLN A 540 -16.30 -7.59 8.29
CA GLN A 540 -17.16 -8.67 7.78
C GLN A 540 -17.90 -9.43 8.89
N LEU A 541 -17.66 -9.08 10.17
CA LEU A 541 -18.48 -9.57 11.27
C LEU A 541 -19.93 -9.08 11.09
N GLU A 542 -20.87 -9.85 11.61
CA GLU A 542 -22.31 -9.57 11.55
C GLU A 542 -22.96 -9.72 12.94
N ALA A 543 -24.05 -9.02 13.18
CA ALA A 543 -24.85 -9.22 14.40
C ALA A 543 -25.44 -10.65 14.38
N GLY A 544 -25.02 -11.48 15.34
CA GLY A 544 -25.29 -12.92 15.36
C GLY A 544 -24.05 -13.81 15.25
N ASP A 545 -22.91 -13.31 14.77
CA ASP A 545 -21.64 -14.06 14.81
C ASP A 545 -21.25 -14.36 16.27
N CYS A 546 -20.91 -15.62 16.58
CA CYS A 546 -20.35 -16.00 17.87
C CYS A 546 -18.83 -15.97 17.80
N VAL A 547 -18.13 -15.12 18.54
CA VAL A 547 -16.66 -15.18 18.66
C VAL A 547 -16.25 -16.03 19.87
N PRO A 548 -15.02 -16.57 19.91
CA PRO A 548 -14.53 -17.31 21.06
C PRO A 548 -14.24 -16.39 22.25
N LEU A 549 -14.54 -16.89 23.46
CA LEU A 549 -14.43 -16.18 24.72
C LEU A 549 -13.65 -17.07 25.71
N LEU A 550 -12.39 -16.75 25.96
CA LEU A 550 -11.61 -17.42 27.01
C LEU A 550 -12.08 -16.90 28.36
N ARG A 551 -12.75 -17.75 29.14
CA ARG A 551 -12.94 -17.47 30.57
C ARG A 551 -11.78 -18.09 31.32
N ASP A 552 -11.21 -17.32 32.22
CA ASP A 552 -10.14 -17.72 33.13
C ASP A 552 -10.45 -17.06 34.48
N PRO A 553 -10.36 -17.79 35.61
CA PRO A 553 -10.72 -17.25 36.92
C PRO A 553 -9.85 -16.05 37.32
N ARG A 554 -8.66 -15.91 36.72
CA ARG A 554 -7.70 -14.82 36.94
C ARG A 554 -8.07 -13.55 36.16
N VAL A 555 -8.91 -13.67 35.11
CA VAL A 555 -9.43 -12.54 34.31
C VAL A 555 -10.85 -12.18 34.73
N ASN A 556 -11.73 -13.18 34.82
CA ASN A 556 -13.19 -13.01 34.88
C ASN A 556 -13.85 -13.62 36.14
N GLY A 557 -13.09 -14.26 37.04
CA GLY A 557 -13.61 -14.86 38.27
C GLY A 557 -14.40 -16.17 38.09
N GLU A 558 -14.45 -16.73 36.88
CA GLU A 558 -15.20 -17.94 36.53
C GLU A 558 -14.31 -19.14 36.17
N SER A 559 -14.89 -20.35 36.11
CA SER A 559 -14.17 -21.58 35.72
C SER A 559 -13.42 -21.45 34.39
N PRO A 560 -12.17 -21.95 34.29
CA PRO A 560 -11.36 -21.80 33.09
C PRO A 560 -11.93 -22.64 31.93
N GLY A 561 -12.10 -22.02 30.76
CA GLY A 561 -12.61 -22.71 29.57
C GLY A 561 -12.83 -21.81 28.36
N LEU A 562 -13.10 -22.46 27.22
CA LEU A 562 -13.50 -21.82 25.97
C LEU A 562 -15.02 -21.71 25.90
N PHE A 563 -15.52 -20.49 25.79
CA PHE A 563 -16.94 -20.15 25.65
C PHE A 563 -17.18 -19.38 24.35
N THR A 564 -18.42 -18.93 24.13
CA THR A 564 -18.79 -18.07 23.01
C THR A 564 -19.33 -16.72 23.51
N ALA A 565 -19.08 -15.65 22.76
CA ALA A 565 -19.74 -14.36 22.93
C ALA A 565 -20.34 -13.93 21.59
N ARG A 566 -21.62 -13.59 21.56
CA ARG A 566 -22.32 -13.23 20.31
C ARG A 566 -22.15 -11.74 20.04
N VAL A 567 -21.80 -11.37 18.81
CA VAL A 567 -21.84 -10.00 18.33
C VAL A 567 -23.29 -9.50 18.31
N GLU A 568 -23.55 -8.40 19.02
CA GLU A 568 -24.89 -7.79 19.11
C GLU A 568 -25.04 -6.57 18.20
N ARG A 569 -23.97 -5.77 18.08
CA ARG A 569 -23.98 -4.51 17.33
C ARG A 569 -22.60 -4.18 16.81
N ILE A 570 -22.53 -3.77 15.56
CA ILE A 570 -21.31 -3.29 14.91
C ILE A 570 -21.52 -1.84 14.50
N ARG A 571 -20.49 -0.99 14.67
CA ARG A 571 -20.49 0.40 14.22
C ARG A 571 -19.11 0.83 13.73
N LYS A 572 -19.07 1.64 12.66
CA LYS A 572 -17.87 2.44 12.39
C LYS A 572 -17.79 3.58 13.42
N THR A 573 -16.64 3.69 14.07
CA THR A 573 -16.30 4.71 15.08
C THR A 573 -14.93 5.30 14.75
N ARG A 574 -14.46 6.28 15.52
CA ARG A 574 -13.07 6.76 15.45
C ARG A 574 -12.17 5.94 16.38
N PRO A 575 -10.85 5.90 16.12
CA PRO A 575 -9.89 5.35 17.07
C PRO A 575 -9.87 6.18 18.36
N GLN A 576 -9.37 5.58 19.42
CA GLN A 576 -9.25 6.21 20.75
C GLN A 576 -7.79 6.59 21.09
N SER A 577 -6.82 6.24 20.23
CA SER A 577 -5.38 6.53 20.35
C SER A 577 -4.82 6.90 18.97
N ASP A 578 -3.64 7.52 18.96
CA ASP A 578 -2.87 7.76 17.74
C ASP A 578 -2.22 6.45 17.21
N PHE A 579 -2.15 5.41 18.05
CA PHE A 579 -1.40 4.17 17.78
C PHE A 579 -2.22 2.89 17.99
N VAL A 580 -1.67 1.80 17.44
CA VAL A 580 -2.29 0.48 17.30
C VAL A 580 -1.27 -0.64 17.53
N TYR A 581 -1.66 -1.84 17.95
CA TYR A 581 -0.70 -2.76 18.55
C TYR A 581 -1.10 -4.24 18.46
N CYS A 582 -0.10 -5.12 18.37
CA CYS A 582 -0.35 -6.56 18.34
C CYS A 582 0.79 -7.33 19.04
N PHE A 583 0.54 -8.60 19.34
CA PHE A 583 1.54 -9.53 19.85
C PHE A 583 1.86 -10.61 18.82
N LYS A 584 3.10 -11.11 18.83
CA LYS A 584 3.39 -12.48 18.36
C LYS A 584 3.32 -13.41 19.55
N VAL A 585 2.16 -14.02 19.77
CA VAL A 585 2.13 -15.19 20.66
C VAL A 585 2.70 -16.41 19.95
N ASP A 586 3.26 -17.31 20.73
CA ASP A 586 3.80 -18.61 20.32
C ASP A 586 2.84 -19.74 20.70
N GLY A 587 2.70 -20.74 19.83
CA GLY A 587 1.78 -21.87 20.05
C GLY A 587 0.86 -22.19 18.86
N THR A 588 0.21 -23.35 18.95
CA THR A 588 -0.62 -23.98 17.90
C THR A 588 -1.77 -23.09 17.40
N TRP A 589 -2.38 -22.32 18.30
CA TRP A 589 -3.52 -21.46 18.01
C TRP A 589 -3.07 -19.99 18.06
N PRO A 590 -2.78 -19.35 16.90
CA PRO A 590 -2.11 -18.05 16.84
C PRO A 590 -3.06 -16.91 17.21
N GLY A 591 -3.30 -16.70 18.50
CA GLY A 591 -4.13 -15.62 19.00
C GLY A 591 -4.07 -15.45 20.51
N PHE A 592 -4.46 -14.27 20.99
CA PHE A 592 -4.52 -13.94 22.41
C PHE A 592 -5.91 -13.45 22.81
N ALA A 593 -6.23 -13.64 24.08
CA ALA A 593 -7.39 -13.05 24.71
C ALA A 593 -7.14 -11.55 24.90
N ILE A 594 -8.21 -10.79 24.77
CA ILE A 594 -8.29 -9.37 25.10
C ILE A 594 -9.22 -9.22 26.31
N GLU A 595 -9.40 -8.01 26.87
CA GLU A 595 -10.28 -7.82 28.02
C GLU A 595 -11.72 -8.29 27.73
N GLY A 596 -12.41 -8.78 28.76
CA GLY A 596 -13.63 -9.57 28.63
C GLY A 596 -13.36 -11.05 28.39
N GLY A 597 -12.19 -11.39 27.85
CA GLY A 597 -11.78 -12.75 27.48
C GLY A 597 -11.95 -13.06 25.99
N ILE A 598 -12.44 -12.12 25.17
CA ILE A 598 -12.63 -12.31 23.72
C ILE A 598 -11.30 -12.75 23.09
N TRP A 599 -11.29 -13.81 22.29
CA TRP A 599 -10.05 -14.37 21.72
C TRP A 599 -9.88 -13.97 20.26
N THR A 600 -8.72 -13.40 19.91
CA THR A 600 -8.50 -12.78 18.60
C THR A 600 -7.15 -13.15 17.99
N HIS A 601 -7.06 -13.19 16.65
CA HIS A 601 -5.92 -13.76 15.93
C HIS A 601 -4.72 -12.80 15.85
N ASN A 602 -3.50 -13.36 15.98
CA ASN A 602 -2.23 -12.65 15.81
C ASN A 602 -2.10 -12.03 14.41
N CYS A 603 -1.65 -10.78 14.24
CA CYS A 603 -1.45 -10.24 12.90
C CYS A 603 0.00 -10.31 12.41
N PHE A 604 0.27 -11.14 11.40
CA PHE A 604 1.59 -11.24 10.74
C PHE A 604 1.60 -10.94 9.26
N ARG A 605 1.55 -9.64 8.91
CA ARG A 605 1.77 -9.21 7.52
C ARG A 605 2.22 -7.72 7.31
N ILE A 606 2.70 -6.93 8.29
CA ILE A 606 3.42 -5.63 8.03
C ILE A 606 4.72 -5.47 8.83
N HIS A 607 5.65 -4.70 8.27
CA HIS A 607 6.93 -4.30 8.87
C HIS A 607 7.03 -2.79 9.25
N ARG A 608 7.90 -2.53 10.22
CA ARG A 608 8.40 -1.26 10.79
C ARG A 608 8.48 0.00 9.88
N VAL A 609 8.20 1.16 10.50
CA VAL A 609 9.16 2.29 10.64
C VAL A 609 9.00 3.00 12.01
N LEU A 610 10.09 3.10 12.78
CA LEU A 610 10.28 3.97 13.96
C LEU A 610 10.84 5.34 13.45
N GLN A 611 10.52 6.55 13.93
CA GLN A 611 10.49 7.08 15.30
C GLN A 611 9.69 8.41 15.43
N ARG A 612 9.38 8.81 16.68
CA ARG A 612 9.31 10.18 17.25
C ARG A 612 8.71 11.36 16.43
N ALA A 613 7.63 11.93 16.98
CA ALA A 613 7.25 13.34 16.84
C ALA A 613 7.04 13.98 18.23
N LEU A 614 7.20 15.31 18.36
CA LEU A 614 7.12 16.02 19.65
C LEU A 614 5.68 16.38 20.04
N ARG A 615 5.42 16.48 21.35
CA ARG A 615 4.15 16.96 21.92
C ARG A 615 3.88 18.43 21.58
N PRO A 616 2.69 18.79 21.05
CA PRO A 616 2.14 20.13 21.17
C PRO A 616 1.39 20.30 22.50
N HIS A 617 1.35 21.53 23.04
CA HIS A 617 0.62 21.82 24.28
C HIS A 617 -0.91 21.90 24.08
N ARG A 618 -1.67 21.61 25.15
CA ARG A 618 -3.10 21.94 25.22
C ARG A 618 -3.31 23.45 25.15
N VAL A 619 -4.28 23.87 24.35
CA VAL A 619 -5.00 25.16 24.48
C VAL A 619 -6.49 24.82 24.62
N PRO A 620 -7.25 25.44 25.55
CA PRO A 620 -8.54 24.90 25.99
C PRO A 620 -9.68 25.03 24.96
N ARG A 621 -10.68 24.14 25.10
CA ARG A 621 -11.93 24.18 24.34
C ARG A 621 -12.74 25.44 24.68
N GLY A 622 -13.35 26.07 23.66
CA GLY A 622 -14.49 26.97 23.81
C GLY A 622 -15.72 26.35 23.16
N ASP A 623 -16.86 26.36 23.85
CA ASP A 623 -18.11 25.80 23.33
C ASP A 623 -18.73 26.67 22.23
N GLN A 624 -18.97 26.08 21.05
CA GLN A 624 -20.01 26.54 20.13
C GLN A 624 -20.76 25.34 19.52
N ARG A 625 -22.01 25.14 19.95
CA ARG A 625 -22.99 24.31 19.23
C ARG A 625 -23.58 25.15 18.11
N VAL A 626 -23.44 24.71 16.85
CA VAL A 626 -24.22 25.23 15.71
C VAL A 626 -24.86 24.04 14.99
N ARG A 627 -26.13 24.21 14.57
CA ARG A 627 -26.92 23.15 13.92
C ARG A 627 -26.46 22.95 12.47
N ALA A 628 -26.50 21.71 11.99
CA ALA A 628 -26.34 21.42 10.56
C ALA A 628 -27.57 21.90 9.78
N GLY A 629 -27.34 22.50 8.62
CA GLY A 629 -28.34 22.80 7.60
C GLY A 629 -27.95 22.17 6.26
N HIS A 630 -28.93 21.91 5.39
CA HIS A 630 -28.67 21.23 4.11
C HIS A 630 -27.76 22.04 3.17
N PRO A 631 -26.87 21.37 2.41
CA PRO A 631 -26.01 22.05 1.44
C PRO A 631 -26.81 22.56 0.23
N ARG A 632 -26.43 23.74 -0.26
CA ARG A 632 -26.75 24.22 -1.61
C ARG A 632 -25.46 24.28 -2.45
N PRO A 633 -25.53 24.18 -3.79
CA PRO A 633 -24.32 24.21 -4.63
C PRO A 633 -23.61 25.57 -4.55
N HIS A 634 -22.28 25.53 -4.67
CA HIS A 634 -21.43 26.73 -4.65
C HIS A 634 -21.01 27.11 -6.07
N ASP A 635 -21.50 28.26 -6.55
CA ASP A 635 -20.81 29.04 -7.57
C ASP A 635 -19.53 29.68 -7.00
N GLY A 636 -18.62 30.08 -7.89
CA GLY A 636 -17.22 30.31 -7.53
C GLY A 636 -16.71 31.76 -7.56
N ASN A 637 -15.54 31.89 -6.90
CA ASN A 637 -14.42 32.78 -7.24
C ASN A 637 -14.33 34.19 -6.60
N ARG A 638 -13.07 34.58 -6.34
CA ARG A 638 -12.51 35.91 -5.99
C ARG A 638 -12.78 36.49 -4.58
N GLY A 639 -11.72 37.09 -4.00
CA GLY A 639 -11.82 38.19 -3.02
C GLY A 639 -11.05 38.00 -1.71
N VAL A 640 -9.98 38.78 -1.51
CA VAL A 640 -9.32 39.00 -0.20
C VAL A 640 -9.14 40.51 -0.01
N PRO A 641 -9.62 41.08 1.11
CA PRO A 641 -8.72 41.87 1.96
C PRO A 641 -8.96 41.76 3.49
N ARG A 642 -7.99 42.28 4.25
CA ARG A 642 -7.92 42.49 5.71
C ARG A 642 -7.79 44.02 5.98
N PRO A 643 -7.72 44.53 7.24
CA PRO A 643 -8.45 44.18 8.48
C PRO A 643 -8.91 45.40 9.34
N ARG A 644 -9.76 45.16 10.36
CA ARG A 644 -9.92 45.86 11.69
C ARG A 644 -10.98 45.07 12.51
N GLY A 645 -11.21 45.23 13.83
CA GLY A 645 -10.64 46.12 14.86
C GLY A 645 -10.97 45.63 16.31
N ARG A 646 -11.27 46.54 17.24
CA ARG A 646 -11.75 46.35 18.65
C ARG A 646 -12.52 47.64 19.08
N PRO A 647 -12.87 47.95 20.37
CA PRO A 647 -13.15 47.17 21.62
C PRO A 647 -14.54 47.50 22.30
N TRP A 648 -14.69 47.22 23.64
CA TRP A 648 -15.72 47.63 24.64
C TRP A 648 -16.96 46.71 24.88
N HIS A 649 -17.56 46.56 26.09
CA HIS A 649 -17.06 46.54 27.49
C HIS A 649 -18.18 46.12 28.52
N ARG A 650 -17.84 45.44 29.64
CA ARG A 650 -18.66 45.18 30.88
C ARG A 650 -19.95 44.34 30.69
N GLY A 651 -20.60 43.75 31.72
CA GLY A 651 -20.29 43.56 33.16
C GLY A 651 -21.28 42.56 33.84
N LEU A 652 -20.82 41.75 34.81
CA LEU A 652 -21.13 41.81 36.26
C LEU A 652 -22.19 40.78 36.77
N ARG A 653 -22.29 40.59 38.11
CA ARG A 653 -22.92 39.43 38.80
C ARG A 653 -24.23 39.80 39.53
N VAL A 654 -25.08 38.80 39.81
CA VAL A 654 -25.75 38.56 41.12
C VAL A 654 -25.88 37.04 41.34
N ALA A 655 -26.00 36.58 42.59
CA ALA A 655 -26.35 35.20 42.97
C ALA A 655 -27.33 35.19 44.16
N SER A 656 -28.11 34.12 44.33
CA SER A 656 -28.95 33.84 45.52
C SER A 656 -29.06 32.33 45.77
N THR A 657 -29.60 31.93 46.94
CA THR A 657 -29.36 30.60 47.54
C THR A 657 -30.59 30.02 48.28
N GLN A 658 -30.49 28.73 48.67
CA GLN A 658 -31.43 27.97 49.53
C GLN A 658 -32.76 27.55 48.83
N ALA A 659 -33.46 26.47 49.21
CA ALA A 659 -33.55 25.80 50.51
C ALA A 659 -33.53 24.24 50.47
N ARG A 660 -34.08 23.58 51.52
CA ARG A 660 -33.86 22.16 51.93
C ARG A 660 -35.12 21.27 51.82
N ARG A 661 -34.91 19.95 52.07
CA ARG A 661 -35.85 18.82 52.36
C ARG A 661 -36.27 18.01 51.12
N GLY A 662 -36.47 16.68 51.18
CA GLY A 662 -36.12 15.72 52.24
C GLY A 662 -37.06 14.50 52.35
N SER A 663 -36.54 13.28 52.10
CA SER A 663 -37.08 11.92 52.44
C SER A 663 -38.53 11.59 52.00
N HIS A 664 -38.78 10.49 51.26
CA HIS A 664 -38.87 9.14 51.84
C HIS A 664 -38.67 7.98 50.83
N ARG A 665 -39.01 6.73 51.22
CA ARG A 665 -38.71 5.45 50.55
C ARG A 665 -39.96 4.72 50.00
N GLN A 666 -39.70 3.70 49.15
CA GLN A 666 -40.53 2.48 48.93
C GLN A 666 -41.88 2.68 48.19
N SER A 667 -42.43 1.71 47.46
CA SER A 667 -41.88 0.43 46.93
C SER A 667 -42.85 -0.22 45.93
N ALA A 668 -42.31 -0.77 44.84
CA ALA A 668 -42.87 -1.89 44.06
C ALA A 668 -41.69 -2.52 43.28
#